data_AF-A0A2S8REB2-F1
#
_entry.id   AF-A0A2S8REB2-F1
#
_cell.length_a   1.000
_cell.length_b   1.000
_cell.length_c   1.000
_cell.angle_alpha   90.00
_cell.angle_beta   90.00
_cell.angle_gamma   90.00
#
_symmetry.space_group_name_H-M   'P 1'
#
loop_
_entity.id
_entity.type
_entity.pdbx_description
1 polymer ?
#
loop_
_entity_poly.entity_id
_entity_poly.type
_entity_poly.pdbx_seq_one_letter_code
_entity_poly.pdbx_strand_id
1 'polypeptide(L)'
;MFIQKRFLSLFFVFLILTTVLPLNLFSQSKPWAPYEKYIPSETPLAKRHFRGVWISTVINLDWPTVETRDIKNDEERIRKSKEELIEILDRAVELNINAVFFQVSPEGDALYKSDVVPWSRYLTGTFGKDPGFDPLAFIIEEAHKRNLELHAWLNPYRVSMYTSESTKNSLNIPKSIYKERPDLIKTANNRFVVDPGIPDSRKWVADRVKEILDNYDVDGIHFDDYFYYEKYEGELNDDETYRKYNNGRFSNKGDWRRNNTYLLVKEISELVRQSKPHVKFGVSPGGVWGNKKDGLVDGSNTDSSYTNYFRCFADTKKWVEEEIIDYIAPQIYFSFGNPRAPYGEVASWWANVVKGRNVHLYIGQALYKINDDSDGYFVGENAIPEFTRQLKFNVVKPEIQGTIMFRYKNFEDEKKQPMVNVIEKDLWSSKALIPLMPWKGGKAPSAPEAGKVEMTPEGVKVSWDKNDENAAYYAVYRFNVNESADITSDKSAAKLIGTVRKKDGVVQEFLDRELKNTDSVFYVVTALDRLHNESTGLSLNTETSKYFPDVGYKYLWAMDAIDGFYEKGIIKGDHRGMFNPGANTKRGDFIIMVVNALGLDAEYEGNFSDVKKDSYYYDAIAIAKELGIIKGIREGIFNPDGNITREDMMVIVTKALEVSGIELEKPDLDSLLEYNDAHDISGYAKEAVATLTSAGLVKGFGGGVHPKRMATRAEIVVILNLILETI
;
A
#
# COMPACT_ATOMS: atom_id res chain seq x y z
N MET A 1 -52.12 59.29 42.65
CA MET A 1 -51.07 59.29 41.59
C MET A 1 -49.69 58.86 42.14
N PHE A 2 -49.61 57.77 42.92
CA PHE A 2 -48.34 57.29 43.51
C PHE A 2 -48.17 55.76 43.53
N ILE A 3 -49.14 54.98 43.05
CA ILE A 3 -49.08 53.50 43.05
C ILE A 3 -48.82 52.92 41.64
N GLN A 4 -49.11 53.66 40.57
CA GLN A 4 -48.90 53.16 39.19
C GLN A 4 -47.46 53.26 38.67
N LYS A 5 -46.58 54.07 39.29
CA LYS A 5 -45.19 54.23 38.81
C LYS A 5 -44.21 53.18 39.32
N ARG A 6 -44.52 52.44 40.39
CA ARG A 6 -43.64 51.37 40.91
C ARG A 6 -43.87 50.00 40.25
N PHE A 7 -45.06 49.74 39.73
CA PHE A 7 -45.32 48.49 39.00
C PHE A 7 -44.76 48.49 37.57
N LEU A 8 -44.69 49.64 36.90
CA LEU A 8 -44.11 49.71 35.54
C LEU A 8 -42.58 49.52 35.54
N SER A 9 -41.86 49.99 36.56
CA SER A 9 -40.40 49.82 36.62
C SER A 9 -39.98 48.40 36.99
N LEU A 10 -40.74 47.67 37.81
CA LEU A 10 -40.46 46.26 38.10
C LEU A 10 -40.81 45.33 36.92
N PHE A 11 -41.86 45.65 36.15
CA PHE A 11 -42.21 44.88 34.95
C PHE A 11 -41.18 45.07 33.82
N PHE A 12 -40.63 46.28 33.64
CA PHE A 12 -39.57 46.52 32.65
C PHE A 12 -38.21 45.93 33.04
N VAL A 13 -37.85 45.91 34.33
CA VAL A 13 -36.60 45.26 34.78
C VAL A 13 -36.69 43.73 34.67
N PHE A 14 -37.86 43.12 34.93
CA PHE A 14 -38.05 41.69 34.69
C PHE A 14 -38.08 41.36 33.19
N LEU A 15 -38.70 42.21 32.35
CA LEU A 15 -38.70 42.01 30.90
C LEU A 15 -37.31 42.17 30.28
N ILE A 16 -36.47 43.07 30.79
CA ILE A 16 -35.09 43.29 30.33
C ILE A 16 -34.13 42.23 30.89
N LEU A 17 -34.37 41.66 32.08
CA LEU A 17 -33.60 40.50 32.56
C LEU A 17 -34.01 39.17 31.91
N THR A 18 -35.19 39.07 31.32
CA THR A 18 -35.58 37.90 30.49
C THR A 18 -35.22 38.04 29.01
N THR A 19 -34.86 39.23 28.52
CA THR A 19 -34.46 39.46 27.11
C THR A 19 -32.95 39.63 26.91
N VAL A 20 -32.16 39.54 27.98
CA VAL A 20 -30.69 39.47 27.93
C VAL A 20 -30.20 38.20 28.64
N LEU A 21 -30.84 37.06 28.37
CA LEU A 21 -30.07 35.84 28.24
C LEU A 21 -29.31 35.97 26.92
N PRO A 22 -27.99 35.74 26.87
CA PRO A 22 -27.32 35.64 25.58
C PRO A 22 -28.01 34.50 24.82
N LEU A 23 -28.79 34.85 23.79
CA LEU A 23 -29.26 33.94 22.75
C LEU A 23 -28.09 33.28 21.98
N ASN A 24 -26.85 33.60 22.35
CA ASN A 24 -25.63 32.94 21.94
C ASN A 24 -25.26 31.81 22.91
N LEU A 25 -26.02 30.71 23.00
CA LEU A 25 -25.52 29.48 23.65
C LEU A 25 -26.28 28.19 23.24
N PHE A 26 -26.81 28.14 22.03
CA PHE A 26 -26.97 26.86 21.32
C PHE A 26 -26.59 27.11 19.87
N SER A 27 -25.29 27.36 19.62
CA SER A 27 -24.75 27.04 18.29
C SER A 27 -25.10 25.58 18.06
N GLN A 28 -26.01 25.30 17.11
CA GLN A 28 -26.39 23.93 16.79
C GLN A 28 -25.09 23.19 16.48
N SER A 29 -24.75 22.22 17.34
CA SER A 29 -23.48 21.50 17.21
C SER A 29 -23.42 20.93 15.79
N LYS A 30 -22.34 21.25 15.07
CA LYS A 30 -22.15 20.77 13.69
C LYS A 30 -22.32 19.25 13.66
N PRO A 31 -22.97 18.65 12.64
CA PRO A 31 -23.20 17.20 12.62
C PRO A 31 -21.94 16.33 12.75
N TRP A 32 -20.78 16.87 12.35
CA TRP A 32 -19.49 16.20 12.47
C TRP A 32 -18.73 16.47 13.78
N ALA A 33 -19.26 17.28 14.70
CA ALA A 33 -18.60 17.62 15.97
C ALA A 33 -18.15 16.39 16.79
N PRO A 34 -18.92 15.28 16.88
CA PRO A 34 -18.48 14.07 17.59
C PRO A 34 -17.24 13.39 16.97
N TYR A 35 -16.90 13.73 15.73
CA TYR A 35 -15.86 13.10 14.94
C TYR A 35 -14.66 14.01 14.67
N GLU A 36 -14.61 15.23 15.23
CA GLU A 36 -13.56 16.23 14.96
C GLU A 36 -12.14 15.71 15.17
N LYS A 37 -11.92 14.82 16.15
CA LYS A 37 -10.59 14.19 16.37
C LYS A 37 -10.09 13.34 15.20
N TYR A 38 -10.98 12.93 14.29
CA TYR A 38 -10.66 12.20 13.05
C TYR A 38 -10.68 13.10 11.82
N ILE A 39 -10.90 14.41 11.98
CA ILE A 39 -11.01 15.37 10.88
C ILE A 39 -9.93 16.45 11.09
N PRO A 40 -8.65 16.13 10.81
CA PRO A 40 -7.56 17.09 10.98
C PRO A 40 -7.73 18.30 10.04
N SER A 41 -7.15 19.42 10.45
CA SER A 41 -7.09 20.62 9.62
C SER A 41 -6.28 20.40 8.35
N GLU A 42 -5.18 19.67 8.45
CA GLU A 42 -4.30 19.30 7.35
C GLU A 42 -4.65 17.91 6.80
N THR A 43 -4.30 17.66 5.54
CA THR A 43 -4.47 16.34 4.94
C THR A 43 -3.39 15.39 5.45
N PRO A 44 -3.77 14.27 6.10
CA PRO A 44 -2.80 13.29 6.56
C PRO A 44 -2.14 12.56 5.39
N LEU A 45 -0.82 12.38 5.47
CA LEU A 45 -0.11 11.46 4.60
C LEU A 45 -0.37 10.02 5.05
N ALA A 46 -0.47 9.10 4.09
CA ALA A 46 -0.59 7.67 4.35
C ALA A 46 0.27 6.92 3.32
N LYS A 47 1.30 6.21 3.80
CA LYS A 47 2.16 5.39 2.91
C LYS A 47 1.34 4.30 2.25
N ARG A 48 0.40 3.72 3.01
CA ARG A 48 -0.47 2.64 2.55
C ARG A 48 -1.92 3.05 2.68
N HIS A 49 -2.59 3.16 1.55
CA HIS A 49 -4.02 3.45 1.48
C HIS A 49 -4.57 2.94 0.16
N PHE A 50 -5.61 2.11 0.22
CA PHE A 50 -6.25 1.59 -0.98
C PHE A 50 -7.07 2.72 -1.62
N ARG A 51 -6.79 3.03 -2.88
CA ARG A 51 -7.47 4.08 -3.65
C ARG A 51 -8.03 3.44 -4.90
N GLY A 52 -9.34 3.24 -4.89
CA GLY A 52 -10.06 2.50 -5.92
C GLY A 52 -11.04 3.36 -6.70
N VAL A 53 -11.43 2.89 -7.88
CA VAL A 53 -12.55 3.43 -8.65
C VAL A 53 -13.35 2.31 -9.32
N TRP A 54 -14.68 2.43 -9.29
CA TRP A 54 -15.56 1.55 -10.08
C TRP A 54 -15.65 2.03 -11.53
N ILE A 55 -15.47 1.10 -12.47
CA ILE A 55 -15.69 1.28 -13.90
C ILE A 55 -16.90 0.41 -14.26
N SER A 56 -18.07 1.04 -14.33
CA SER A 56 -19.34 0.38 -14.59
C SER A 56 -19.63 0.27 -16.08
N THR A 57 -20.05 -0.91 -16.52
CA THR A 57 -20.31 -1.24 -17.92
C THR A 57 -21.78 -1.43 -18.22
N VAL A 58 -22.60 -1.70 -17.19
CA VAL A 58 -24.05 -1.74 -17.31
C VAL A 58 -24.55 -0.43 -17.91
N ILE A 59 -25.44 -0.52 -18.89
CA ILE A 59 -26.00 0.60 -19.67
C ILE A 59 -24.95 1.61 -20.18
N ASN A 60 -23.69 1.17 -20.38
CA ASN A 60 -22.59 2.00 -20.86
C ASN A 60 -22.31 3.22 -19.95
N LEU A 61 -22.42 3.02 -18.62
CA LEU A 61 -22.25 4.08 -17.62
C LEU A 61 -20.86 4.74 -17.71
N ASP A 62 -19.79 3.95 -17.62
CA ASP A 62 -18.40 4.40 -17.74
C ASP A 62 -17.76 3.91 -19.04
N TRP A 63 -17.88 2.62 -19.36
CA TRP A 63 -17.20 2.02 -20.51
C TRP A 63 -17.94 0.80 -21.12
N PRO A 64 -17.86 0.58 -22.46
CA PRO A 64 -17.44 1.57 -23.46
C PRO A 64 -18.51 2.66 -23.55
N THR A 65 -18.17 3.81 -24.14
CA THR A 65 -19.18 4.84 -24.41
C THR A 65 -20.28 4.31 -25.35
N VAL A 66 -21.46 4.93 -25.29
CA VAL A 66 -22.58 4.58 -26.19
C VAL A 66 -22.17 4.85 -27.65
N GLU A 67 -21.47 5.95 -27.87
CA GLU A 67 -20.90 6.38 -29.13
C GLU A 67 -19.98 5.29 -29.69
N THR A 68 -19.03 4.81 -28.90
CA THR A 68 -18.11 3.73 -29.30
C THR A 68 -18.86 2.42 -29.55
N ARG A 69 -19.77 2.01 -28.66
CA ARG A 69 -20.59 0.80 -28.83
C ARG A 69 -21.35 0.80 -30.17
N ASP A 70 -21.87 1.95 -30.58
CA ASP A 70 -22.75 2.06 -31.75
C ASP A 70 -21.98 2.12 -33.09
N ILE A 71 -20.65 2.22 -33.07
CA ILE A 71 -19.78 2.14 -34.26
C ILE A 71 -20.00 0.79 -34.97
N LYS A 72 -20.31 0.88 -36.28
CA LYS A 72 -20.63 -0.29 -37.11
C LYS A 72 -19.40 -1.02 -37.65
N ASN A 73 -18.31 -0.30 -37.89
CA ASN A 73 -17.04 -0.90 -38.30
C ASN A 73 -16.38 -1.56 -37.07
N ASP A 74 -16.20 -2.88 -37.12
CA ASP A 74 -15.68 -3.63 -35.97
C ASP A 74 -14.24 -3.22 -35.61
N GLU A 75 -13.36 -2.98 -36.60
CA GLU A 75 -11.97 -2.56 -36.35
C GLU A 75 -11.91 -1.20 -35.64
N GLU A 76 -12.73 -0.23 -36.10
CA GLU A 76 -12.83 1.09 -35.49
C GLU A 76 -13.42 1.03 -34.08
N ARG A 77 -14.50 0.26 -33.87
CA ARG A 77 -15.09 0.06 -32.55
C ARG A 77 -14.07 -0.53 -31.59
N ILE A 78 -13.36 -1.58 -31.99
CA ILE A 78 -12.36 -2.26 -31.15
C ILE A 78 -11.24 -1.30 -30.80
N ARG A 79 -10.71 -0.56 -31.78
CA ARG A 79 -9.66 0.45 -31.55
C ARG A 79 -10.13 1.51 -30.56
N LYS A 80 -11.32 2.09 -30.76
CA LYS A 80 -11.88 3.11 -29.87
C LYS A 80 -12.17 2.58 -28.46
N SER A 81 -12.68 1.36 -28.36
CA SER A 81 -12.93 0.69 -27.07
C SER A 81 -11.63 0.53 -26.27
N LYS A 82 -10.53 0.17 -26.95
CA LYS A 82 -9.20 0.05 -26.34
C LYS A 82 -8.60 1.39 -25.94
N GLU A 83 -8.74 2.41 -26.79
CA GLU A 83 -8.32 3.80 -26.50
C GLU A 83 -9.01 4.33 -25.24
N GLU A 84 -10.34 4.18 -25.12
CA GLU A 84 -11.09 4.62 -23.95
C GLU A 84 -10.62 3.93 -22.65
N LEU A 85 -10.31 2.62 -22.69
CA LEU A 85 -9.77 1.93 -21.52
C LEU A 85 -8.38 2.45 -21.13
N ILE A 86 -7.52 2.70 -22.11
CA ILE A 86 -6.19 3.27 -21.86
C ILE A 86 -6.33 4.64 -21.20
N GLU A 87 -7.19 5.52 -21.74
CA GLU A 87 -7.48 6.84 -21.19
C GLU A 87 -8.00 6.77 -19.74
N ILE A 88 -8.93 5.84 -19.46
CA ILE A 88 -9.43 5.58 -18.11
C ILE A 88 -8.31 5.22 -17.13
N LEU A 89 -7.41 4.32 -17.54
CA LEU A 89 -6.33 3.83 -16.70
C LEU A 89 -5.23 4.89 -16.51
N ASP A 90 -4.91 5.67 -17.56
CA ASP A 90 -3.97 6.79 -17.47
C ASP A 90 -4.49 7.84 -16.48
N ARG A 91 -5.78 8.22 -16.60
CA ARG A 91 -6.40 9.17 -15.67
C ARG A 91 -6.43 8.65 -14.24
N ALA A 92 -6.62 7.34 -14.04
CA ALA A 92 -6.54 6.74 -12.71
C ALA A 92 -5.13 6.92 -12.10
N VAL A 93 -4.07 6.70 -12.87
CA VAL A 93 -2.68 6.90 -12.41
C VAL A 93 -2.40 8.38 -12.06
N GLU A 94 -2.90 9.32 -12.86
CA GLU A 94 -2.78 10.76 -12.60
C GLU A 94 -3.43 11.16 -11.27
N LEU A 95 -4.58 10.58 -10.95
CA LEU A 95 -5.30 10.79 -9.69
C LEU A 95 -4.70 10.01 -8.51
N ASN A 96 -3.54 9.36 -8.69
CA ASN A 96 -2.90 8.49 -7.71
C ASN A 96 -3.82 7.38 -7.18
N ILE A 97 -4.68 6.82 -8.04
CA ILE A 97 -5.46 5.60 -7.80
C ILE A 97 -4.52 4.39 -7.99
N ASN A 98 -4.71 3.34 -7.20
CA ASN A 98 -3.89 2.13 -7.25
C ASN A 98 -4.67 0.84 -7.56
N ALA A 99 -6.00 0.93 -7.69
CA ALA A 99 -6.84 -0.19 -8.09
C ALA A 99 -8.08 0.23 -8.90
N VAL A 100 -8.52 -0.62 -9.83
CA VAL A 100 -9.75 -0.45 -10.60
C VAL A 100 -10.69 -1.65 -10.43
N PHE A 101 -11.98 -1.37 -10.30
CA PHE A 101 -13.03 -2.39 -10.21
C PHE A 101 -13.81 -2.39 -11.52
N PHE A 102 -13.44 -3.30 -12.43
CA PHE A 102 -13.99 -3.34 -13.77
C PHE A 102 -15.20 -4.28 -13.82
N GLN A 103 -16.37 -3.76 -14.21
CA GLN A 103 -17.59 -4.56 -14.30
C GLN A 103 -17.53 -5.51 -15.50
N VAL A 104 -17.01 -6.72 -15.27
CA VAL A 104 -16.87 -7.77 -16.28
C VAL A 104 -18.17 -8.50 -16.57
N SER A 105 -19.16 -8.35 -15.69
CA SER A 105 -20.40 -9.10 -15.76
C SER A 105 -21.59 -8.32 -15.18
N PRO A 106 -22.20 -7.42 -15.98
CA PRO A 106 -23.29 -6.57 -15.55
C PRO A 106 -24.67 -7.25 -15.50
N GLU A 107 -24.97 -8.21 -16.39
CA GLU A 107 -26.27 -8.91 -16.46
C GLU A 107 -26.20 -10.27 -17.18
N GLY A 108 -26.00 -11.37 -16.45
CA GLY A 108 -26.07 -12.73 -17.02
C GLY A 108 -25.16 -12.97 -18.24
N ASP A 109 -24.13 -12.14 -18.39
CA ASP A 109 -23.27 -12.01 -19.54
C ASP A 109 -21.80 -11.84 -19.13
N ALA A 110 -20.93 -11.67 -20.13
CA ALA A 110 -19.50 -11.48 -19.95
C ALA A 110 -18.94 -10.39 -20.87
N LEU A 111 -18.04 -9.57 -20.33
CA LEU A 111 -17.11 -8.72 -21.08
C LEU A 111 -15.73 -9.39 -21.18
N TYR A 112 -15.75 -10.71 -21.33
CA TYR A 112 -14.61 -11.61 -21.46
C TYR A 112 -15.07 -12.85 -22.23
N LYS A 113 -14.13 -13.60 -22.80
CA LYS A 113 -14.47 -14.81 -23.53
C LYS A 113 -14.97 -15.88 -22.57
N SER A 114 -16.23 -16.29 -22.71
CA SER A 114 -16.89 -17.21 -21.79
C SER A 114 -17.51 -18.43 -22.49
N ASP A 115 -17.33 -19.59 -21.87
CA ASP A 115 -18.06 -20.83 -22.16
C ASP A 115 -19.32 -20.99 -21.31
N VAL A 116 -19.47 -20.21 -20.25
CA VAL A 116 -20.60 -20.26 -19.31
C VAL A 116 -21.73 -19.31 -19.69
N VAL A 117 -21.43 -18.10 -20.17
CA VAL A 117 -22.42 -17.05 -20.47
C VAL A 117 -22.19 -16.36 -21.82
N PRO A 118 -23.20 -15.70 -22.40
CA PRO A 118 -23.04 -14.95 -23.65
C PRO A 118 -22.23 -13.66 -23.49
N TRP A 119 -21.72 -13.15 -24.60
CA TRP A 119 -21.13 -11.80 -24.66
C TRP A 119 -22.11 -10.71 -24.25
N SER A 120 -21.60 -9.71 -23.54
CA SER A 120 -22.40 -8.58 -23.09
C SER A 120 -22.89 -7.70 -24.25
N ARG A 121 -24.16 -7.29 -24.17
CA ARG A 121 -24.75 -6.35 -25.13
C ARG A 121 -24.09 -4.97 -25.08
N TYR A 122 -23.46 -4.60 -23.97
CA TYR A 122 -22.86 -3.27 -23.83
C TYR A 122 -21.61 -3.06 -24.68
N LEU A 123 -21.06 -4.13 -25.26
CA LEU A 123 -19.92 -4.06 -26.19
C LEU A 123 -20.33 -3.77 -27.64
N THR A 124 -21.51 -4.22 -28.07
CA THR A 124 -21.90 -4.21 -29.50
C THR A 124 -23.33 -3.74 -29.77
N GLY A 125 -24.10 -3.46 -28.72
CA GLY A 125 -25.55 -3.24 -28.76
C GLY A 125 -26.37 -4.53 -28.88
N THR A 126 -25.75 -5.69 -29.07
CA THR A 126 -26.44 -6.98 -29.29
C THR A 126 -25.99 -8.03 -28.27
N PHE A 127 -26.92 -8.57 -27.50
CA PHE A 127 -26.66 -9.62 -26.51
C PHE A 127 -26.15 -10.90 -27.19
N GLY A 128 -25.02 -11.43 -26.72
CA GLY A 128 -24.37 -12.63 -27.26
C GLY A 128 -23.52 -12.42 -28.52
N LYS A 129 -23.47 -11.21 -29.09
CA LYS A 129 -22.60 -10.94 -30.26
C LYS A 129 -21.14 -10.78 -29.81
N ASP A 130 -20.26 -11.56 -30.43
CA ASP A 130 -18.81 -11.46 -30.25
C ASP A 130 -18.31 -10.04 -30.63
N PRO A 131 -17.60 -9.34 -29.74
CA PRO A 131 -17.09 -8.00 -29.98
C PRO A 131 -15.85 -7.96 -30.89
N GLY A 132 -15.21 -9.10 -31.18
CA GLY A 132 -13.98 -9.23 -31.97
C GLY A 132 -12.67 -9.11 -31.18
N PHE A 133 -12.74 -8.95 -29.85
CA PHE A 133 -11.59 -8.95 -28.95
C PHE A 133 -12.00 -9.37 -27.53
N ASP A 134 -11.06 -9.70 -26.65
CA ASP A 134 -11.32 -9.98 -25.24
C ASP A 134 -11.04 -8.73 -24.38
N PRO A 135 -12.08 -8.03 -23.88
CA PRO A 135 -11.89 -6.81 -23.10
C PRO A 135 -11.19 -7.04 -21.76
N LEU A 136 -11.53 -8.12 -21.05
CA LEU A 136 -10.94 -8.41 -19.74
C LEU A 136 -9.45 -8.70 -19.84
N ALA A 137 -9.05 -9.51 -20.84
CA ALA A 137 -7.63 -9.75 -21.10
C ALA A 137 -6.88 -8.44 -21.37
N PHE A 138 -7.45 -7.58 -22.22
CA PHE A 138 -6.84 -6.30 -22.59
C PHE A 138 -6.70 -5.35 -21.39
N ILE A 139 -7.75 -5.15 -20.60
CA ILE A 139 -7.69 -4.22 -19.46
C ILE A 139 -6.76 -4.72 -18.35
N ILE A 140 -6.64 -6.03 -18.13
CA ILE A 140 -5.68 -6.59 -17.17
C ILE A 140 -4.26 -6.24 -17.59
N GLU A 141 -3.91 -6.48 -18.86
CA GLU A 141 -2.59 -6.16 -19.39
C GLU A 141 -2.28 -4.66 -19.24
N GLU A 142 -3.22 -3.79 -19.64
CA GLU A 142 -3.03 -2.34 -19.59
C GLU A 142 -3.02 -1.77 -18.16
N ALA A 143 -3.79 -2.34 -17.23
CA ALA A 143 -3.78 -1.97 -15.82
C ALA A 143 -2.46 -2.38 -15.17
N HIS A 144 -1.98 -3.59 -15.42
CA HIS A 144 -0.71 -4.08 -14.87
C HIS A 144 0.50 -3.33 -15.43
N LYS A 145 0.49 -2.92 -16.71
CA LYS A 145 1.53 -2.01 -17.27
C LYS A 145 1.66 -0.71 -16.47
N ARG A 146 0.56 -0.23 -15.90
CA ARG A 146 0.45 0.96 -15.04
C ARG A 146 0.59 0.66 -13.55
N ASN A 147 0.87 -0.61 -13.21
CA ASN A 147 0.92 -1.12 -11.85
C ASN A 147 -0.37 -0.86 -11.02
N LEU A 148 -1.52 -0.89 -11.68
CA LEU A 148 -2.83 -0.88 -11.05
C LEU A 148 -3.28 -2.31 -10.74
N GLU A 149 -3.90 -2.53 -9.59
CA GLU A 149 -4.68 -3.76 -9.40
C GLU A 149 -5.96 -3.75 -10.22
N LEU A 150 -6.33 -4.91 -10.77
CA LEU A 150 -7.62 -5.10 -11.42
C LEU A 150 -8.49 -6.10 -10.67
N HIS A 151 -9.62 -5.60 -10.18
CA HIS A 151 -10.66 -6.40 -9.51
C HIS A 151 -11.81 -6.63 -10.49
N ALA A 152 -12.06 -7.89 -10.85
CA ALA A 152 -13.17 -8.26 -11.71
C ALA A 152 -14.49 -8.16 -10.93
N TRP A 153 -15.34 -7.22 -11.33
CA TRP A 153 -16.63 -6.96 -10.70
C TRP A 153 -17.77 -7.67 -11.44
N LEU A 154 -18.51 -8.50 -10.70
CA LEU A 154 -19.68 -9.21 -11.18
C LEU A 154 -20.93 -8.82 -10.41
N ASN A 155 -22.05 -8.70 -11.13
CA ASN A 155 -23.35 -8.87 -10.53
C ASN A 155 -23.69 -10.36 -10.47
N PRO A 156 -23.98 -10.93 -9.27
CA PRO A 156 -24.15 -12.37 -9.14
C PRO A 156 -25.43 -12.86 -9.83
N TYR A 157 -26.57 -12.17 -9.67
CA TYR A 157 -27.88 -12.77 -9.97
C TYR A 157 -28.67 -12.08 -11.09
N ARG A 158 -28.32 -10.87 -11.50
CA ARG A 158 -29.03 -10.15 -12.56
C ARG A 158 -28.85 -10.85 -13.90
N VAL A 159 -29.96 -11.03 -14.62
CA VAL A 159 -30.00 -11.58 -15.99
C VAL A 159 -30.38 -10.51 -17.01
N SER A 160 -31.15 -9.49 -16.61
CA SER A 160 -31.44 -8.34 -17.47
C SER A 160 -31.79 -7.09 -16.69
N MET A 161 -31.63 -5.92 -17.32
CA MET A 161 -32.13 -4.64 -16.77
C MET A 161 -33.63 -4.40 -16.98
N TYR A 162 -34.28 -5.15 -17.87
CA TYR A 162 -35.70 -4.97 -18.23
C TYR A 162 -36.39 -6.31 -18.49
N THR A 163 -37.73 -6.35 -18.44
CA THR A 163 -38.54 -7.55 -18.76
C THR A 163 -39.43 -7.37 -19.99
N SER A 164 -39.12 -6.40 -20.86
CA SER A 164 -39.85 -6.16 -22.11
C SER A 164 -39.80 -7.38 -23.05
N GLU A 165 -40.73 -7.46 -23.99
CA GLU A 165 -40.75 -8.54 -24.99
C GLU A 165 -39.49 -8.53 -25.87
N SER A 166 -38.98 -7.34 -26.21
CA SER A 166 -37.68 -7.19 -26.88
C SER A 166 -36.53 -7.77 -26.05
N THR A 167 -36.56 -7.62 -24.73
CA THR A 167 -35.55 -8.18 -23.84
C THR A 167 -35.63 -9.71 -23.82
N LYS A 168 -36.83 -10.28 -23.65
CA LYS A 168 -37.01 -11.74 -23.70
C LYS A 168 -36.51 -12.35 -25.01
N ASN A 169 -36.85 -11.72 -26.13
CA ASN A 169 -36.39 -12.16 -27.45
C ASN A 169 -34.86 -12.09 -27.56
N SER A 170 -34.23 -11.03 -27.05
CA SER A 170 -32.76 -10.90 -27.04
C SER A 170 -32.05 -11.98 -26.19
N LEU A 171 -32.71 -12.45 -25.12
CA LEU A 171 -32.18 -13.46 -24.23
C LEU A 171 -32.37 -14.90 -24.75
N ASN A 172 -33.15 -15.12 -25.81
CA ASN A 172 -33.46 -16.45 -26.34
C ASN A 172 -32.37 -17.00 -27.28
N ILE A 173 -31.12 -17.02 -26.82
CA ILE A 173 -29.94 -17.52 -27.55
C ILE A 173 -29.22 -18.62 -26.74
N PRO A 174 -28.40 -19.48 -27.38
CA PRO A 174 -27.57 -20.44 -26.65
C PRO A 174 -26.70 -19.78 -25.58
N LYS A 175 -26.33 -20.53 -24.53
CA LYS A 175 -25.59 -20.08 -23.32
C LYS A 175 -26.33 -19.06 -22.44
N SER A 176 -27.42 -18.45 -22.89
CA SER A 176 -28.23 -17.56 -22.05
C SER A 176 -28.92 -18.36 -20.95
N ILE A 177 -28.66 -18.03 -19.68
CA ILE A 177 -29.29 -18.71 -18.54
C ILE A 177 -30.82 -18.61 -18.59
N TYR A 178 -31.35 -17.53 -19.18
CA TYR A 178 -32.78 -17.33 -19.40
C TYR A 178 -33.40 -18.42 -20.28
N LYS A 179 -32.66 -18.88 -21.30
CA LYS A 179 -33.09 -19.91 -22.24
C LYS A 179 -32.80 -21.32 -21.74
N GLU A 180 -31.59 -21.54 -21.23
CA GLU A 180 -31.09 -22.88 -20.89
C GLU A 180 -31.67 -23.38 -19.56
N ARG A 181 -31.96 -22.48 -18.63
CA ARG A 181 -32.46 -22.79 -17.28
C ARG A 181 -33.63 -21.89 -16.88
N PRO A 182 -34.75 -21.92 -17.61
CA PRO A 182 -35.92 -21.11 -17.30
C PRO A 182 -36.50 -21.42 -15.91
N ASP A 183 -36.22 -22.62 -15.36
CA ASP A 183 -36.59 -23.02 -13.99
C ASP A 183 -35.89 -22.20 -12.90
N LEU A 184 -34.75 -21.57 -13.21
CA LEU A 184 -34.01 -20.71 -12.29
C LEU A 184 -34.48 -19.24 -12.35
N ILE A 185 -35.25 -18.85 -13.36
CA ILE A 185 -35.53 -17.44 -13.65
C ILE A 185 -36.74 -16.94 -12.88
N LYS A 186 -36.57 -15.77 -12.28
CA LYS A 186 -37.61 -15.02 -11.58
C LYS A 186 -37.58 -13.56 -12.02
N THR A 187 -38.59 -12.82 -11.60
CA THR A 187 -38.68 -11.38 -11.83
C THR A 187 -38.58 -10.64 -10.50
N ALA A 188 -37.70 -9.64 -10.43
CA ALA A 188 -37.61 -8.71 -9.31
C ALA A 188 -37.46 -7.27 -9.84
N ASN A 189 -38.29 -6.32 -9.36
CA ASN A 189 -38.25 -4.90 -9.75
C ASN A 189 -38.08 -4.67 -11.28
N ASN A 190 -38.91 -5.35 -12.10
CA ASN A 190 -38.88 -5.27 -13.58
C ASN A 190 -37.57 -5.77 -14.23
N ARG A 191 -36.87 -6.70 -13.58
CA ARG A 191 -35.66 -7.37 -14.07
C ARG A 191 -35.79 -8.88 -14.01
N PHE A 192 -35.20 -9.59 -14.96
CA PHE A 192 -34.97 -11.02 -14.79
C PHE A 192 -33.75 -11.25 -13.92
N VAL A 193 -33.86 -12.18 -12.98
CA VAL A 193 -32.79 -12.60 -12.08
C VAL A 193 -32.83 -14.13 -11.92
N VAL A 194 -31.70 -14.75 -11.59
CA VAL A 194 -31.71 -16.14 -11.11
C VAL A 194 -32.13 -16.19 -9.65
N ASP A 195 -32.92 -17.20 -9.27
CA ASP A 195 -33.43 -17.36 -7.90
C ASP A 195 -32.31 -17.82 -6.96
N PRO A 196 -31.87 -16.98 -6.00
CA PRO A 196 -30.74 -17.34 -5.13
C PRO A 196 -31.08 -18.51 -4.17
N GLY A 197 -32.36 -18.85 -4.02
CA GLY A 197 -32.82 -19.96 -3.20
C GLY A 197 -32.60 -21.34 -3.82
N ILE A 198 -32.21 -21.40 -5.09
CA ILE A 198 -31.92 -22.64 -5.80
C ILE A 198 -30.40 -22.90 -5.79
N PRO A 199 -29.92 -24.05 -5.32
CA PRO A 199 -28.49 -24.36 -5.28
C PRO A 199 -27.76 -24.21 -6.63
N ASP A 200 -28.41 -24.61 -7.73
CA ASP A 200 -27.87 -24.47 -9.08
C ASP A 200 -27.59 -23.02 -9.48
N SER A 201 -28.36 -22.05 -8.95
CA SER A 201 -28.10 -20.63 -9.19
C SER A 201 -26.75 -20.21 -8.61
N ARG A 202 -26.40 -20.68 -7.40
CA ARG A 202 -25.09 -20.39 -6.80
C ARG A 202 -23.96 -21.08 -7.55
N LYS A 203 -24.18 -22.33 -7.97
CA LYS A 203 -23.23 -23.03 -8.84
C LYS A 203 -22.96 -22.25 -10.14
N TRP A 204 -23.99 -21.73 -10.79
CA TRP A 204 -23.83 -20.93 -12.00
C TRP A 204 -22.99 -19.65 -11.77
N VAL A 205 -23.15 -18.99 -10.62
CA VAL A 205 -22.27 -17.87 -10.22
C VAL A 205 -20.83 -18.34 -9.99
N ALA A 206 -20.65 -19.44 -9.27
CA ALA A 206 -19.33 -20.01 -8.99
C ALA A 206 -18.60 -20.45 -10.26
N ASP A 207 -19.30 -21.00 -11.25
CA ASP A 207 -18.71 -21.42 -12.52
C ASP A 207 -18.16 -20.21 -13.31
N ARG A 208 -18.86 -19.06 -13.29
CA ARG A 208 -18.40 -17.80 -13.91
C ARG A 208 -17.17 -17.24 -13.20
N VAL A 209 -17.17 -17.25 -11.87
CA VAL A 209 -15.99 -16.82 -11.08
C VAL A 209 -14.80 -17.75 -11.32
N LYS A 210 -15.04 -19.07 -11.38
CA LYS A 210 -14.00 -20.06 -11.66
C LYS A 210 -13.38 -19.83 -13.03
N GLU A 211 -14.20 -19.60 -14.06
CA GLU A 211 -13.72 -19.33 -15.42
C GLU A 211 -12.82 -18.08 -15.47
N ILE A 212 -13.16 -17.03 -14.72
CA ILE A 212 -12.29 -15.85 -14.60
C ILE A 212 -10.97 -16.22 -13.92
N LEU A 213 -11.03 -16.93 -12.79
CA LEU A 213 -9.83 -17.32 -12.04
C LEU A 213 -8.91 -18.24 -12.84
N ASP A 214 -9.46 -19.16 -13.63
CA ASP A 214 -8.66 -20.11 -14.43
C ASP A 214 -7.94 -19.41 -15.60
N ASN A 215 -8.59 -18.41 -16.22
CA ASN A 215 -8.14 -17.86 -17.51
C ASN A 215 -7.49 -16.47 -17.43
N TYR A 216 -7.70 -15.72 -16.34
CA TYR A 216 -7.30 -14.32 -16.25
C TYR A 216 -6.46 -14.02 -15.00
N ASP A 217 -5.47 -13.15 -15.15
CA ASP A 217 -4.58 -12.70 -14.08
C ASP A 217 -5.17 -11.50 -13.31
N VAL A 218 -6.36 -11.69 -12.74
CA VAL A 218 -7.02 -10.68 -11.89
C VAL A 218 -6.35 -10.60 -10.51
N ASP A 219 -6.38 -9.43 -9.88
CA ASP A 219 -5.90 -9.25 -8.51
C ASP A 219 -7.04 -9.41 -7.47
N GLY A 220 -8.29 -9.30 -7.92
CA GLY A 220 -9.45 -9.53 -7.06
C GLY A 220 -10.74 -9.92 -7.80
N ILE A 221 -11.65 -10.52 -7.04
CA ILE A 221 -13.06 -10.73 -7.39
C ILE A 221 -13.91 -9.80 -6.52
N HIS A 222 -14.86 -9.11 -7.13
CA HIS A 222 -15.70 -8.11 -6.47
C HIS A 222 -17.18 -8.34 -6.77
N PHE A 223 -18.02 -8.38 -5.73
CA PHE A 223 -19.47 -8.25 -5.88
C PHE A 223 -19.95 -6.90 -5.34
N ASP A 224 -20.99 -6.34 -5.95
CA ASP A 224 -21.65 -5.12 -5.48
C ASP A 224 -22.79 -5.44 -4.50
N ASP A 225 -23.81 -4.57 -4.42
CA ASP A 225 -24.87 -4.59 -3.42
C ASP A 225 -26.13 -5.37 -3.82
N TYR A 226 -26.12 -6.02 -4.99
CA TYR A 226 -27.30 -6.70 -5.54
C TYR A 226 -27.31 -8.20 -5.24
N PHE A 227 -28.17 -8.60 -4.29
CA PHE A 227 -28.44 -10.00 -3.95
C PHE A 227 -29.90 -10.37 -4.28
N TYR A 228 -30.77 -10.50 -3.29
CA TYR A 228 -32.17 -10.88 -3.54
C TYR A 228 -33.00 -9.76 -4.22
N TYR A 229 -32.91 -8.52 -3.70
CA TYR A 229 -33.72 -7.39 -4.19
C TYR A 229 -32.96 -6.10 -4.30
N GLU A 230 -33.23 -5.37 -5.38
CA GLU A 230 -32.75 -4.01 -5.55
C GLU A 230 -33.73 -2.95 -4.99
N LYS A 231 -35.02 -3.29 -4.77
CA LYS A 231 -36.11 -2.45 -4.22
C LYS A 231 -37.15 -3.31 -3.49
N TYR A 232 -37.83 -2.73 -2.48
CA TYR A 232 -38.98 -3.38 -1.81
C TYR A 232 -40.16 -3.58 -2.78
N GLU A 233 -40.25 -2.75 -3.81
CA GLU A 233 -41.24 -2.90 -4.87
C GLU A 233 -40.84 -4.04 -5.82
N GLY A 234 -41.74 -5.01 -5.99
CA GLY A 234 -41.56 -6.15 -6.89
C GLY A 234 -40.57 -7.20 -6.35
N GLU A 235 -40.79 -7.69 -5.14
CA GLU A 235 -40.03 -8.83 -4.57
C GLU A 235 -40.12 -10.12 -5.43
N LEU A 236 -39.15 -11.03 -5.23
CA LEU A 236 -39.08 -12.37 -5.82
C LEU A 236 -40.24 -13.14 -5.23
N ASN A 237 -41.07 -13.67 -6.11
CA ASN A 237 -42.05 -14.67 -5.71
C ASN A 237 -41.38 -16.05 -5.63
N ASP A 238 -40.61 -16.25 -4.57
CA ASP A 238 -39.82 -17.46 -4.24
C ASP A 238 -40.47 -18.33 -3.15
N ASP A 239 -41.79 -18.23 -2.93
CA ASP A 239 -42.50 -19.07 -1.95
C ASP A 239 -42.42 -20.56 -2.27
N GLU A 240 -42.48 -20.92 -3.56
CA GLU A 240 -42.33 -22.31 -4.00
C GLU A 240 -40.90 -22.81 -3.79
N THR A 241 -39.92 -21.95 -4.10
CA THR A 241 -38.50 -22.21 -3.87
C THR A 241 -38.23 -22.42 -2.38
N TYR A 242 -38.77 -21.55 -1.52
CA TYR A 242 -38.69 -21.70 -0.07
C TYR A 242 -39.28 -23.03 0.40
N ARG A 243 -40.51 -23.38 -0.01
CA ARG A 243 -41.13 -24.67 0.38
C ARG A 243 -40.31 -25.87 -0.07
N LYS A 244 -39.72 -25.81 -1.27
CA LYS A 244 -38.94 -26.90 -1.85
C LYS A 244 -37.57 -27.07 -1.19
N TYR A 245 -36.84 -25.98 -0.95
CA TYR A 245 -35.43 -26.04 -0.55
C TYR A 245 -35.16 -25.74 0.93
N ASN A 246 -36.12 -25.17 1.67
CA ASN A 246 -35.95 -24.91 3.11
C ASN A 246 -35.83 -26.20 3.93
N ASN A 247 -36.51 -27.28 3.52
CA ASN A 247 -36.50 -28.59 4.21
C ASN A 247 -36.75 -28.49 5.73
N GLY A 248 -37.55 -27.52 6.17
CA GLY A 248 -37.86 -27.27 7.59
C GLY A 248 -36.71 -26.69 8.43
N ARG A 249 -35.58 -26.27 7.82
CA ARG A 249 -34.40 -25.76 8.54
C ARG A 249 -34.60 -24.38 9.14
N PHE A 250 -35.36 -23.52 8.48
CA PHE A 250 -35.66 -22.17 8.94
C PHE A 250 -37.16 -22.01 9.17
N SER A 251 -37.52 -21.38 10.28
CA SER A 251 -38.90 -21.00 10.60
C SER A 251 -39.30 -19.68 9.91
N ASN A 252 -38.32 -18.86 9.53
CA ASN A 252 -38.50 -17.57 8.88
C ASN A 252 -37.86 -17.56 7.48
N LYS A 253 -38.63 -17.14 6.48
CA LYS A 253 -38.18 -17.07 5.08
C LYS A 253 -37.00 -16.10 4.89
N GLY A 254 -36.95 -15.01 5.65
CA GLY A 254 -35.84 -14.06 5.61
C GLY A 254 -34.52 -14.65 6.10
N ASP A 255 -34.54 -15.48 7.15
CA ASP A 255 -33.34 -16.21 7.60
C ASP A 255 -32.85 -17.21 6.55
N TRP A 256 -33.79 -17.92 5.90
CA TRP A 256 -33.46 -18.79 4.79
C TRP A 256 -32.83 -18.02 3.61
N ARG A 257 -33.41 -16.88 3.21
CA ARG A 257 -32.84 -16.02 2.15
C ARG A 257 -31.43 -15.54 2.52
N ARG A 258 -31.23 -15.04 3.75
CA ARG A 258 -29.89 -14.65 4.25
C ARG A 258 -28.89 -15.79 4.22
N ASN A 259 -29.32 -17.00 4.60
CA ASN A 259 -28.47 -18.18 4.56
C ASN A 259 -28.06 -18.53 3.13
N ASN A 260 -28.94 -18.41 2.14
CA ASN A 260 -28.59 -18.67 0.74
C ASN A 260 -27.54 -17.67 0.22
N THR A 261 -27.66 -16.39 0.58
CA THR A 261 -26.63 -15.38 0.27
C THR A 261 -25.31 -15.70 0.97
N TYR A 262 -25.36 -16.06 2.26
CA TYR A 262 -24.19 -16.49 3.02
C TYR A 262 -23.48 -17.69 2.36
N LEU A 263 -24.24 -18.69 1.89
CA LEU A 263 -23.68 -19.84 1.18
C LEU A 263 -22.98 -19.42 -0.11
N LEU A 264 -23.55 -18.50 -0.90
CA LEU A 264 -22.85 -17.99 -2.09
C LEU A 264 -21.51 -17.36 -1.70
N VAL A 265 -21.51 -16.42 -0.76
CA VAL A 265 -20.29 -15.69 -0.37
C VAL A 265 -19.23 -16.66 0.16
N LYS A 266 -19.64 -17.65 0.96
CA LYS A 266 -18.74 -18.68 1.48
C LYS A 266 -18.17 -19.56 0.35
N GLU A 267 -19.01 -20.07 -0.55
CA GLU A 267 -18.61 -20.90 -1.68
C GLU A 267 -17.62 -20.16 -2.60
N ILE A 268 -17.86 -18.88 -2.88
CA ILE A 268 -16.94 -18.04 -3.68
C ILE A 268 -15.63 -17.78 -2.95
N SER A 269 -15.67 -17.51 -1.64
CA SER A 269 -14.47 -17.33 -0.83
C SER A 269 -13.56 -18.55 -0.84
N GLU A 270 -14.15 -19.73 -0.63
CA GLU A 270 -13.45 -21.01 -0.68
C GLU A 270 -12.86 -21.26 -2.06
N LEU A 271 -13.62 -21.00 -3.13
CA LEU A 271 -13.16 -21.11 -4.51
C LEU A 271 -11.95 -20.19 -4.80
N VAL A 272 -12.03 -18.90 -4.45
CA VAL A 272 -10.94 -17.94 -4.68
C VAL A 272 -9.67 -18.36 -3.94
N ARG A 273 -9.79 -18.71 -2.66
CA ARG A 273 -8.65 -19.13 -1.83
C ARG A 273 -7.99 -20.41 -2.34
N GLN A 274 -8.77 -21.36 -2.85
CA GLN A 274 -8.26 -22.61 -3.41
C GLN A 274 -7.61 -22.43 -4.79
N SER A 275 -8.16 -21.56 -5.63
CA SER A 275 -7.65 -21.35 -7.00
C SER A 275 -6.40 -20.47 -7.02
N LYS A 276 -6.43 -19.29 -6.38
CA LYS A 276 -5.34 -18.31 -6.40
C LYS A 276 -5.24 -17.59 -5.05
N PRO A 277 -4.41 -18.07 -4.10
CA PRO A 277 -4.36 -17.53 -2.73
C PRO A 277 -4.06 -16.02 -2.62
N HIS A 278 -3.37 -15.44 -3.62
CA HIS A 278 -3.07 -14.01 -3.67
C HIS A 278 -4.28 -13.15 -4.12
N VAL A 279 -5.25 -13.74 -4.82
CA VAL A 279 -6.45 -13.02 -5.30
C VAL A 279 -7.34 -12.68 -4.12
N LYS A 280 -7.83 -11.45 -4.10
CA LYS A 280 -8.69 -10.91 -3.04
C LYS A 280 -10.15 -11.12 -3.39
N PHE A 281 -10.98 -11.56 -2.43
CA PHE A 281 -12.43 -11.56 -2.60
C PHE A 281 -13.07 -10.52 -1.70
N GLY A 282 -13.89 -9.64 -2.25
CA GLY A 282 -14.64 -8.70 -1.44
C GLY A 282 -15.96 -8.26 -2.03
N VAL A 283 -16.73 -7.56 -1.19
CA VAL A 283 -18.11 -7.20 -1.47
C VAL A 283 -18.36 -5.74 -1.10
N SER A 284 -19.09 -5.01 -1.95
CA SER A 284 -19.53 -3.63 -1.73
C SER A 284 -21.03 -3.57 -1.42
N PRO A 285 -21.45 -3.78 -0.16
CA PRO A 285 -22.86 -3.71 0.21
C PRO A 285 -23.32 -2.26 0.38
N GLY A 286 -24.63 -2.05 0.48
CA GLY A 286 -25.18 -0.76 0.91
C GLY A 286 -24.68 -0.36 2.31
N GLY A 287 -24.49 0.94 2.54
CA GLY A 287 -23.80 1.45 3.72
C GLY A 287 -24.38 1.06 5.08
N VAL A 288 -25.69 0.82 5.19
CA VAL A 288 -26.31 0.40 6.46
C VAL A 288 -26.61 -1.10 6.42
N TRP A 289 -25.91 -1.88 7.25
CA TRP A 289 -26.20 -3.32 7.46
C TRP A 289 -27.60 -3.50 8.05
N GLY A 290 -27.86 -2.86 9.19
CA GLY A 290 -29.10 -2.97 9.96
C GLY A 290 -29.22 -1.86 11.01
N ASN A 291 -30.44 -1.39 11.29
CA ASN A 291 -30.67 -0.35 12.29
C ASN A 291 -30.87 -0.97 13.68
N LYS A 292 -30.33 -0.33 14.71
CA LYS A 292 -30.58 -0.73 16.10
C LYS A 292 -32.06 -0.66 16.49
N LYS A 293 -32.76 0.36 15.98
CA LYS A 293 -34.19 0.59 16.27
C LYS A 293 -35.10 -0.53 15.76
N ASP A 294 -34.64 -1.33 14.79
CA ASP A 294 -35.41 -2.44 14.20
C ASP A 294 -35.19 -3.76 14.98
N GLY A 295 -34.59 -3.71 16.18
CA GLY A 295 -34.36 -4.85 17.04
C GLY A 295 -33.05 -5.61 16.79
N LEU A 296 -32.22 -5.15 15.84
CA LEU A 296 -30.86 -5.66 15.65
C LEU A 296 -29.96 -5.03 16.71
N VAL A 297 -29.68 -5.74 17.81
CA VAL A 297 -28.96 -5.22 18.98
C VAL A 297 -27.62 -4.58 18.63
N ASP A 298 -26.90 -5.17 17.68
CA ASP A 298 -25.61 -4.68 17.18
C ASP A 298 -25.74 -3.75 15.95
N GLY A 299 -26.94 -3.32 15.59
CA GLY A 299 -27.18 -2.40 14.49
C GLY A 299 -26.58 -1.02 14.72
N SER A 300 -26.38 -0.26 13.65
CA SER A 300 -25.93 1.13 13.77
C SER A 300 -27.05 2.02 14.32
N ASN A 301 -26.69 3.16 14.93
CA ASN A 301 -27.67 4.13 15.43
C ASN A 301 -28.20 4.98 14.26
N THR A 302 -28.84 4.31 13.31
CA THR A 302 -29.40 4.90 12.10
C THR A 302 -30.90 4.68 12.03
N ASP A 303 -31.55 5.47 11.19
CA ASP A 303 -32.94 5.36 10.77
C ASP A 303 -32.98 5.18 9.25
N SER A 304 -32.20 4.22 8.73
CA SER A 304 -32.25 3.93 7.31
C SER A 304 -33.51 3.15 6.98
N SER A 305 -34.32 3.66 6.05
CA SER A 305 -35.40 2.86 5.46
C SER A 305 -34.88 1.70 4.60
N TYR A 306 -33.58 1.66 4.34
CA TYR A 306 -32.91 0.72 3.46
C TYR A 306 -31.71 0.06 4.17
N THR A 307 -31.90 -1.15 4.66
CA THR A 307 -30.85 -1.94 5.32
C THR A 307 -30.58 -3.22 4.54
N ASN A 308 -29.29 -3.59 4.42
CA ASN A 308 -28.89 -4.78 3.66
C ASN A 308 -29.42 -6.08 4.28
N TYR A 309 -29.51 -6.14 5.61
CA TYR A 309 -29.96 -7.31 6.35
C TYR A 309 -31.41 -7.71 6.01
N PHE A 310 -32.31 -6.73 5.88
CA PHE A 310 -33.72 -6.98 5.62
C PHE A 310 -34.09 -6.92 4.13
N ARG A 311 -33.50 -6.02 3.34
CA ARG A 311 -33.87 -5.84 1.94
C ARG A 311 -33.13 -6.76 0.99
N CYS A 312 -31.79 -6.75 1.04
CA CYS A 312 -30.98 -7.56 0.14
C CYS A 312 -30.80 -8.99 0.65
N PHE A 313 -31.22 -9.26 1.89
CA PHE A 313 -30.95 -10.52 2.60
C PHE A 313 -29.45 -10.83 2.61
N ALA A 314 -28.65 -9.79 2.89
CA ALA A 314 -27.21 -9.82 2.96
C ALA A 314 -26.76 -9.53 4.39
N ASP A 315 -26.39 -10.58 5.13
CA ASP A 315 -25.87 -10.45 6.49
C ASP A 315 -24.37 -10.16 6.48
N THR A 316 -24.03 -8.96 6.03
CA THR A 316 -22.65 -8.54 5.78
C THR A 316 -21.81 -8.45 7.06
N LYS A 317 -22.42 -8.18 8.22
CA LYS A 317 -21.75 -8.26 9.52
C LYS A 317 -21.21 -9.67 9.76
N LYS A 318 -22.05 -10.70 9.54
CA LYS A 318 -21.64 -12.10 9.69
C LYS A 318 -20.48 -12.46 8.76
N TRP A 319 -20.43 -11.93 7.55
CA TRP A 319 -19.33 -12.21 6.62
C TRP A 319 -17.99 -11.68 7.11
N VAL A 320 -18.00 -10.50 7.75
CA VAL A 320 -16.83 -9.93 8.41
C VAL A 320 -16.46 -10.72 9.66
N GLU A 321 -17.45 -11.03 10.51
CA GLU A 321 -17.23 -11.74 11.77
C GLU A 321 -16.74 -13.18 11.59
N GLU A 322 -17.02 -13.80 10.46
CA GLU A 322 -16.51 -15.12 10.11
C GLU A 322 -15.31 -15.07 9.15
N GLU A 323 -14.84 -13.87 8.79
CA GLU A 323 -13.67 -13.65 7.92
C GLU A 323 -13.74 -14.38 6.56
N ILE A 324 -14.95 -14.53 6.02
CA ILE A 324 -15.19 -15.21 4.73
C ILE A 324 -15.00 -14.27 3.52
N ILE A 325 -14.58 -13.03 3.72
CA ILE A 325 -14.20 -12.08 2.68
C ILE A 325 -12.86 -11.44 3.08
N ASP A 326 -12.03 -11.06 2.11
CA ASP A 326 -10.77 -10.37 2.37
C ASP A 326 -10.96 -8.88 2.61
N TYR A 327 -12.00 -8.29 2.00
CA TYR A 327 -12.38 -6.90 2.26
C TYR A 327 -13.89 -6.69 2.14
N ILE A 328 -14.38 -5.64 2.82
CA ILE A 328 -15.73 -5.12 2.69
C ILE A 328 -15.69 -3.64 2.27
N ALA A 329 -16.60 -3.27 1.37
CA ALA A 329 -16.63 -1.95 0.75
C ALA A 329 -17.98 -1.24 0.91
N PRO A 330 -18.46 -0.92 2.14
CA PRO A 330 -19.78 -0.33 2.32
C PRO A 330 -19.95 0.99 1.56
N GLN A 331 -21.06 1.11 0.85
CA GLN A 331 -21.46 2.29 0.08
C GLN A 331 -22.04 3.36 1.03
N ILE A 332 -21.18 4.18 1.63
CA ILE A 332 -21.60 5.24 2.57
C ILE A 332 -21.86 6.54 1.79
N TYR A 333 -22.96 6.54 1.04
CA TYR A 333 -23.34 7.63 0.13
C TYR A 333 -24.19 8.71 0.82
N PHE A 334 -23.82 9.05 2.05
CA PHE A 334 -24.54 9.98 2.93
C PHE A 334 -23.61 11.08 3.41
N SER A 335 -24.15 12.26 3.73
CA SER A 335 -23.38 13.31 4.39
C SER A 335 -23.25 13.05 5.90
N PHE A 336 -22.30 13.71 6.57
CA PHE A 336 -22.25 13.78 8.04
C PHE A 336 -23.54 14.35 8.64
N GLY A 337 -24.21 15.24 7.90
CA GLY A 337 -25.47 15.84 8.30
C GLY A 337 -26.72 15.05 7.92
N ASN A 338 -26.58 13.87 7.31
CA ASN A 338 -27.74 13.07 6.92
C ASN A 338 -28.52 12.65 8.17
N PRO A 339 -29.82 13.00 8.29
CA PRO A 339 -30.57 12.77 9.53
C PRO A 339 -30.92 11.30 9.79
N ARG A 340 -30.80 10.44 8.77
CA ARG A 340 -31.16 9.02 8.83
C ARG A 340 -29.94 8.11 8.91
N ALA A 341 -28.88 8.44 8.19
CA ALA A 341 -27.65 7.66 8.15
C ALA A 341 -26.43 8.60 8.14
N PRO A 342 -26.11 9.28 9.26
CA PRO A 342 -24.95 10.17 9.33
C PRO A 342 -23.67 9.43 8.94
N TYR A 343 -22.88 10.00 8.03
CA TYR A 343 -21.64 9.38 7.53
C TYR A 343 -20.74 8.87 8.66
N GLY A 344 -20.45 9.72 9.65
CA GLY A 344 -19.55 9.40 10.75
C GLY A 344 -20.04 8.23 11.63
N GLU A 345 -21.36 8.08 11.78
CA GLU A 345 -21.97 6.96 12.53
C GLU A 345 -21.78 5.66 11.74
N VAL A 346 -22.16 5.67 10.45
CA VAL A 346 -22.08 4.48 9.59
C VAL A 346 -20.62 4.02 9.43
N ALA A 347 -19.70 4.94 9.16
CA ALA A 347 -18.28 4.64 8.98
C ALA A 347 -17.64 4.16 10.29
N SER A 348 -18.02 4.76 11.44
CA SER A 348 -17.53 4.30 12.75
C SER A 348 -18.08 2.93 13.14
N TRP A 349 -19.32 2.64 12.78
CA TRP A 349 -19.91 1.33 13.00
C TRP A 349 -19.17 0.25 12.21
N TRP A 350 -18.92 0.48 10.92
CA TRP A 350 -18.14 -0.46 10.10
C TRP A 350 -16.72 -0.67 10.60
N ALA A 351 -16.03 0.40 11.00
CA ALA A 351 -14.71 0.30 11.62
C ALA A 351 -14.72 -0.59 12.87
N ASN A 352 -15.75 -0.49 13.70
CA ASN A 352 -15.89 -1.36 14.87
C ASN A 352 -16.14 -2.82 14.49
N VAL A 353 -16.89 -3.08 13.41
CA VAL A 353 -17.17 -4.44 12.93
C VAL A 353 -15.92 -5.14 12.42
N VAL A 354 -15.04 -4.45 11.69
CA VAL A 354 -13.77 -5.02 11.20
C VAL A 354 -12.65 -5.04 12.24
N LYS A 355 -12.84 -4.38 13.39
CA LYS A 355 -11.77 -4.22 14.37
C LYS A 355 -11.26 -5.57 14.87
N GLY A 356 -9.95 -5.80 14.71
CA GLY A 356 -9.29 -7.04 15.10
C GLY A 356 -9.64 -8.24 14.21
N ARG A 357 -10.18 -8.01 13.00
CA ARG A 357 -10.51 -9.04 12.01
C ARG A 357 -9.56 -8.99 10.83
N ASN A 358 -9.38 -10.13 10.18
CA ASN A 358 -8.65 -10.28 8.92
C ASN A 358 -9.51 -9.86 7.72
N VAL A 359 -10.10 -8.68 7.79
CA VAL A 359 -10.96 -8.10 6.74
C VAL A 359 -10.65 -6.63 6.62
N HIS A 360 -10.21 -6.18 5.44
CA HIS A 360 -10.03 -4.75 5.21
C HIS A 360 -11.37 -4.03 5.05
N LEU A 361 -11.43 -2.80 5.54
CA LEU A 361 -12.54 -1.88 5.31
C LEU A 361 -12.13 -0.80 4.31
N TYR A 362 -12.86 -0.73 3.20
CA TYR A 362 -12.73 0.36 2.22
C TYR A 362 -14.06 1.12 2.14
N ILE A 363 -14.07 2.44 2.18
CA ILE A 363 -15.36 3.16 2.11
C ILE A 363 -15.70 3.48 0.65
N GLY A 364 -16.88 3.06 0.20
CA GLY A 364 -17.47 3.53 -1.05
C GLY A 364 -17.91 4.99 -0.93
N GLN A 365 -17.42 5.86 -1.81
CA GLN A 365 -17.67 7.30 -1.84
C GLN A 365 -18.56 7.72 -3.01
N ALA A 366 -19.48 8.65 -2.73
CA ALA A 366 -20.48 9.12 -3.68
C ALA A 366 -20.03 10.39 -4.42
N LEU A 367 -18.93 10.35 -5.18
CA LEU A 367 -18.49 11.52 -5.96
C LEU A 367 -19.60 12.01 -6.91
N TYR A 368 -20.44 11.10 -7.41
CA TYR A 368 -21.58 11.44 -8.28
C TYR A 368 -22.60 12.41 -7.67
N LYS A 369 -22.66 12.54 -6.33
CA LYS A 369 -23.59 13.43 -5.63
C LYS A 369 -23.13 14.88 -5.58
N ILE A 370 -21.84 15.13 -5.79
CA ILE A 370 -21.27 16.48 -5.69
C ILE A 370 -21.92 17.38 -6.76
N ASN A 371 -22.60 18.44 -6.29
CA ASN A 371 -23.39 19.36 -7.09
C ASN A 371 -24.51 18.69 -7.91
N ASP A 372 -25.03 17.56 -7.42
CA ASP A 372 -26.06 16.75 -8.12
C ASP A 372 -26.89 15.87 -7.17
N ASP A 373 -27.16 16.36 -5.94
CA ASP A 373 -27.97 15.65 -4.94
C ASP A 373 -28.96 16.61 -4.28
N SER A 374 -30.02 16.05 -3.68
CA SER A 374 -31.00 16.79 -2.89
C SER A 374 -30.51 17.16 -1.48
N ASP A 375 -29.52 16.44 -0.97
CA ASP A 375 -28.86 16.73 0.30
C ASP A 375 -27.95 17.96 0.12
N GLY A 376 -28.32 19.07 0.76
CA GLY A 376 -27.64 20.36 0.64
C GLY A 376 -26.18 20.36 1.09
N TYR A 377 -25.71 19.32 1.81
CA TYR A 377 -24.29 19.16 2.13
C TYR A 377 -23.44 18.77 0.92
N PHE A 378 -24.02 18.19 -0.13
CA PHE A 378 -23.32 17.86 -1.37
C PHE A 378 -23.44 18.94 -2.44
N VAL A 379 -24.03 20.11 -2.14
CA VAL A 379 -24.33 21.15 -3.14
C VAL A 379 -23.64 22.48 -2.79
N GLY A 380 -23.12 23.15 -3.82
CA GLY A 380 -22.61 24.53 -3.71
C GLY A 380 -21.41 24.64 -2.77
N GLU A 381 -21.39 25.68 -1.94
CA GLU A 381 -20.29 25.96 -1.01
C GLU A 381 -20.07 24.89 0.07
N ASN A 382 -21.06 24.03 0.31
CA ASN A 382 -20.98 22.94 1.29
C ASN A 382 -20.29 21.67 0.75
N ALA A 383 -20.36 21.46 -0.57
CA ALA A 383 -20.00 20.20 -1.21
C ALA A 383 -18.53 19.80 -0.97
N ILE A 384 -17.62 20.73 -1.24
CA ILE A 384 -16.18 20.51 -1.06
C ILE A 384 -15.85 20.28 0.42
N PRO A 385 -16.25 21.15 1.37
CA PRO A 385 -16.01 20.91 2.78
C PRO A 385 -16.55 19.55 3.26
N GLU A 386 -17.74 19.13 2.81
CA GLU A 386 -18.34 17.85 3.18
C GLU A 386 -17.49 16.67 2.72
N PHE A 387 -17.17 16.62 1.44
CA PHE A 387 -16.43 15.50 0.88
C PHE A 387 -14.99 15.45 1.41
N THR A 388 -14.35 16.62 1.61
CA THR A 388 -13.04 16.73 2.26
C THR A 388 -13.06 16.16 3.68
N ARG A 389 -14.10 16.44 4.48
CA ARG A 389 -14.24 15.84 5.81
C ARG A 389 -14.32 14.32 5.75
N GLN A 390 -15.08 13.76 4.81
CA GLN A 390 -15.24 12.31 4.64
C GLN A 390 -13.91 11.63 4.31
N LEU A 391 -13.15 12.19 3.36
CA LEU A 391 -11.85 11.62 2.99
C LEU A 391 -10.81 11.74 4.11
N LYS A 392 -10.74 12.87 4.81
CA LYS A 392 -9.85 13.02 5.98
C LYS A 392 -10.22 12.05 7.10
N PHE A 393 -11.52 11.89 7.37
CA PHE A 393 -12.03 10.91 8.33
C PHE A 393 -11.58 9.49 8.00
N ASN A 394 -11.66 9.10 6.72
CA ASN A 394 -11.25 7.76 6.28
C ASN A 394 -9.76 7.51 6.49
N VAL A 395 -8.90 8.48 6.17
CA VAL A 395 -7.45 8.28 6.29
C VAL A 395 -7.00 8.24 7.75
N VAL A 396 -7.58 9.05 8.64
CA VAL A 396 -7.16 9.10 10.05
C VAL A 396 -7.69 7.92 10.87
N LYS A 397 -8.80 7.31 10.48
CA LYS A 397 -9.39 6.20 11.24
C LYS A 397 -8.66 4.89 10.89
N PRO A 398 -7.91 4.27 11.83
CA PRO A 398 -6.97 3.19 11.51
C PRO A 398 -7.63 1.95 10.89
N GLU A 399 -8.88 1.67 11.26
CA GLU A 399 -9.62 0.52 10.71
C GLU A 399 -10.08 0.76 9.25
N ILE A 400 -10.14 2.01 8.78
CA ILE A 400 -10.47 2.33 7.38
C ILE A 400 -9.15 2.38 6.60
N GLN A 401 -8.94 1.39 5.73
CA GLN A 401 -7.67 1.22 5.01
C GLN A 401 -7.76 1.69 3.56
N GLY A 402 -8.90 2.25 3.15
CA GLY A 402 -9.10 2.64 1.77
C GLY A 402 -10.39 3.35 1.46
N THR A 403 -10.47 3.79 0.22
CA THR A 403 -11.60 4.51 -0.35
C THR A 403 -11.78 4.11 -1.80
N ILE A 404 -13.02 3.87 -2.21
CA ILE A 404 -13.39 3.51 -3.59
C ILE A 404 -14.40 4.53 -4.10
N MET A 405 -14.09 5.18 -5.22
CA MET A 405 -14.93 6.22 -5.80
C MET A 405 -15.98 5.61 -6.71
N PHE A 406 -17.26 5.86 -6.40
CA PHE A 406 -18.36 5.61 -7.33
C PHE A 406 -18.69 6.90 -8.06
N ARG A 407 -18.34 7.02 -9.33
CA ARG A 407 -17.68 6.07 -10.27
C ARG A 407 -16.82 6.83 -11.28
N TYR A 408 -16.02 6.16 -12.12
CA TYR A 408 -15.00 6.79 -12.98
C TYR A 408 -15.46 8.06 -13.69
N LYS A 409 -16.57 8.04 -14.43
CA LYS A 409 -17.02 9.18 -15.27
C LYS A 409 -17.32 10.45 -14.48
N ASN A 410 -17.45 10.39 -13.15
CA ASN A 410 -17.62 11.58 -12.32
C ASN A 410 -16.30 12.35 -12.13
N PHE A 411 -15.14 11.76 -12.42
CA PHE A 411 -13.88 12.50 -12.52
C PHE A 411 -13.83 13.41 -13.75
N GLU A 412 -14.65 13.13 -14.78
CA GLU A 412 -14.71 13.86 -16.04
C GLU A 412 -15.90 14.83 -16.13
N ASP A 413 -16.84 14.76 -15.17
CA ASP A 413 -18.01 15.63 -15.14
C ASP A 413 -17.64 17.04 -14.65
N GLU A 414 -17.95 18.05 -15.46
CA GLU A 414 -17.69 19.46 -15.20
C GLU A 414 -18.18 19.93 -13.82
N LYS A 415 -19.34 19.45 -13.36
CA LYS A 415 -19.92 19.84 -12.05
C LYS A 415 -19.08 19.33 -10.87
N LYS A 416 -18.27 18.30 -11.08
CA LYS A 416 -17.46 17.64 -10.04
C LYS A 416 -16.00 18.11 -10.08
N GLN A 417 -15.55 18.76 -11.16
CA GLN A 417 -14.17 19.24 -11.32
C GLN A 417 -13.63 20.05 -10.14
N PRO A 418 -14.39 20.94 -9.47
CA PRO A 418 -13.89 21.62 -8.27
C PRO A 418 -13.46 20.66 -7.15
N MET A 419 -14.20 19.56 -6.95
CA MET A 419 -13.84 18.53 -5.98
C MET A 419 -12.72 17.62 -6.50
N VAL A 420 -12.73 17.26 -7.78
CA VAL A 420 -11.65 16.48 -8.40
C VAL A 420 -10.31 17.20 -8.25
N ASN A 421 -10.28 18.52 -8.46
CA ASN A 421 -9.08 19.34 -8.23
C ASN A 421 -8.58 19.28 -6.78
N VAL A 422 -9.47 19.25 -5.79
CA VAL A 422 -9.10 19.12 -4.37
C VAL A 422 -8.60 17.70 -4.07
N ILE A 423 -9.19 16.68 -4.69
CA ILE A 423 -8.69 15.30 -4.59
C ILE A 423 -7.26 15.23 -5.13
N GLU A 424 -7.04 15.72 -6.35
CA GLU A 424 -5.76 15.64 -7.05
C GLU A 424 -4.66 16.44 -6.34
N LYS A 425 -4.96 17.68 -5.93
CA LYS A 425 -3.93 18.63 -5.44
C LYS A 425 -3.71 18.60 -3.93
N ASP A 426 -4.64 18.04 -3.17
CA ASP A 426 -4.58 18.00 -1.70
C ASP A 426 -4.76 16.57 -1.19
N LEU A 427 -5.97 16.02 -1.29
CA LEU A 427 -6.35 14.81 -0.56
C LEU A 427 -5.59 13.55 -0.98
N TRP A 428 -5.28 13.43 -2.27
CA TRP A 428 -4.49 12.35 -2.88
C TRP A 428 -3.23 12.89 -3.58
N SER A 429 -2.70 14.01 -3.10
CA SER A 429 -1.50 14.68 -3.65
C SER A 429 -0.23 13.81 -3.64
N SER A 430 -0.14 12.84 -2.73
CA SER A 430 0.94 11.85 -2.67
C SER A 430 0.48 10.49 -3.18
N LYS A 431 1.39 9.70 -3.77
CA LYS A 431 1.14 8.30 -4.11
C LYS A 431 1.01 7.46 -2.84
N ALA A 432 0.27 6.35 -2.93
CA ALA A 432 0.10 5.40 -1.83
C ALA A 432 0.24 3.97 -2.34
N LEU A 433 0.92 3.13 -1.56
CA LEU A 433 0.94 1.69 -1.76
C LEU A 433 -0.37 1.07 -1.27
N ILE A 434 -0.66 -0.14 -1.72
CA ILE A 434 -1.82 -0.89 -1.24
C ILE A 434 -1.52 -1.44 0.18
N PRO A 435 -2.49 -1.39 1.11
CA PRO A 435 -2.34 -1.98 2.44
C PRO A 435 -2.05 -3.49 2.39
N LEU A 436 -1.21 -3.95 3.31
CA LEU A 436 -0.86 -5.37 3.46
C LEU A 436 -2.08 -6.16 3.97
N MET A 437 -2.24 -7.40 3.49
CA MET A 437 -3.13 -8.40 4.08
C MET A 437 -2.30 -9.56 4.66
N PRO A 438 -1.68 -9.42 5.86
CA PRO A 438 -0.71 -10.38 6.36
C PRO A 438 -1.24 -11.82 6.46
N TRP A 439 -2.54 -12.00 6.67
CA TRP A 439 -3.18 -13.31 6.75
C TRP A 439 -3.30 -14.03 5.40
N LYS A 440 -3.13 -13.35 4.26
CA LYS A 440 -3.04 -13.98 2.94
C LYS A 440 -1.63 -14.50 2.63
N GLY A 441 -0.67 -14.25 3.51
CA GLY A 441 0.72 -14.65 3.36
C GLY A 441 1.53 -13.67 2.52
N GLY A 442 2.40 -14.20 1.66
CA GLY A 442 3.42 -13.42 0.99
C GLY A 442 4.62 -13.14 1.89
N LYS A 443 5.69 -12.63 1.29
CA LYS A 443 6.92 -12.26 1.97
C LYS A 443 7.58 -11.16 1.17
N ALA A 444 8.12 -10.18 1.89
CA ALA A 444 8.94 -9.14 1.28
C ALA A 444 10.03 -9.80 0.40
N PRO A 445 10.10 -9.47 -0.89
CA PRO A 445 11.18 -9.94 -1.76
C PRO A 445 12.54 -9.47 -1.25
N SER A 446 13.62 -10.05 -1.76
CA SER A 446 14.95 -9.46 -1.59
C SER A 446 15.00 -8.05 -2.20
N ALA A 447 15.70 -7.14 -1.53
CA ALA A 447 15.94 -5.81 -2.08
C ALA A 447 16.75 -5.90 -3.37
N PRO A 448 16.57 -4.93 -4.30
CA PRO A 448 17.51 -4.76 -5.41
C PRO A 448 18.95 -4.60 -4.86
N GLU A 449 19.93 -5.18 -5.54
CA GLU A 449 21.33 -5.19 -5.07
C GLU A 449 22.20 -4.12 -5.75
N ALA A 450 21.94 -3.86 -7.02
CA ALA A 450 22.71 -2.93 -7.84
C ALA A 450 21.78 -2.04 -8.66
N GLY A 451 22.24 -0.83 -8.93
CA GLY A 451 21.51 0.14 -9.72
C GLY A 451 22.35 1.39 -9.97
N LYS A 452 21.82 2.28 -10.80
CA LYS A 452 22.46 3.54 -11.17
C LYS A 452 21.44 4.64 -11.42
N VAL A 453 21.90 5.88 -11.25
CA VAL A 453 21.17 7.10 -11.57
C VAL A 453 21.90 7.80 -12.70
N GLU A 454 21.19 8.12 -13.78
CA GLU A 454 21.75 8.75 -14.98
C GLU A 454 20.93 9.98 -15.37
N MET A 455 21.60 11.11 -15.58
CA MET A 455 20.98 12.30 -16.16
C MET A 455 20.67 12.06 -17.64
N THR A 456 19.47 12.40 -18.08
CA THR A 456 19.03 12.34 -19.47
C THR A 456 18.37 13.65 -19.89
N PRO A 457 18.21 13.94 -21.19
CA PRO A 457 17.47 15.11 -21.64
C PRO A 457 16.00 15.16 -21.17
N GLU A 458 15.41 14.01 -20.85
CA GLU A 458 14.00 13.89 -20.43
C GLU A 458 13.81 13.90 -18.90
N GLY A 459 14.90 13.86 -18.12
CA GLY A 459 14.86 13.77 -16.66
C GLY A 459 15.95 12.85 -16.10
N VAL A 460 15.75 12.37 -14.89
CA VAL A 460 16.68 11.47 -14.18
C VAL A 460 16.22 10.03 -14.36
N LYS A 461 17.03 9.21 -15.02
CA LYS A 461 16.76 7.78 -15.17
C LYS A 461 17.36 7.01 -13.99
N VAL A 462 16.52 6.31 -13.24
CA VAL A 462 16.90 5.40 -12.16
C VAL A 462 16.74 3.99 -12.70
N SER A 463 17.79 3.16 -12.58
CA SER A 463 17.75 1.77 -13.03
C SER A 463 18.34 0.84 -11.98
N TRP A 464 17.83 -0.39 -11.91
CA TRP A 464 18.26 -1.39 -10.94
C TRP A 464 18.09 -2.81 -11.49
N ASP A 465 18.89 -3.73 -10.97
CA ASP A 465 18.81 -5.13 -11.32
C ASP A 465 17.71 -5.83 -10.50
N LYS A 466 16.91 -6.66 -11.16
CA LYS A 466 16.00 -7.57 -10.47
C LYS A 466 16.83 -8.58 -9.66
N ASN A 467 16.42 -8.82 -8.42
CA ASN A 467 17.13 -9.73 -7.52
C ASN A 467 16.25 -10.86 -6.95
N ASP A 468 14.92 -10.78 -7.12
CA ASP A 468 13.99 -11.79 -6.63
C ASP A 468 12.87 -12.04 -7.65
N GLU A 469 12.65 -13.31 -8.00
CA GLU A 469 11.59 -13.68 -8.93
C GLU A 469 10.18 -13.47 -8.35
N ASN A 470 10.04 -13.42 -7.02
CA ASN A 470 8.77 -13.12 -6.36
C ASN A 470 8.42 -11.64 -6.34
N ALA A 471 9.33 -10.75 -6.75
CA ALA A 471 9.00 -9.34 -6.95
C ALA A 471 7.95 -9.21 -8.07
N ALA A 472 6.83 -8.57 -7.76
CA ALA A 472 5.76 -8.23 -8.71
C ALA A 472 5.94 -6.81 -9.25
N TYR A 473 6.42 -5.89 -8.42
CA TYR A 473 6.68 -4.50 -8.79
C TYR A 473 7.70 -3.86 -7.84
N TYR A 474 8.08 -2.63 -8.12
CA TYR A 474 9.02 -1.86 -7.34
C TYR A 474 8.42 -0.51 -6.95
N ALA A 475 8.81 0.03 -5.81
CA ALA A 475 8.49 1.41 -5.41
C ALA A 475 9.77 2.26 -5.47
N VAL A 476 9.66 3.47 -6.01
CA VAL A 476 10.76 4.40 -6.18
C VAL A 476 10.48 5.64 -5.33
N TYR A 477 11.36 5.88 -4.37
CA TYR A 477 11.33 7.03 -3.49
C TYR A 477 12.43 8.01 -3.86
N ARG A 478 12.18 9.30 -3.62
CA ARG A 478 13.15 10.38 -3.78
C ARG A 478 13.25 11.19 -2.50
N PHE A 479 14.47 11.33 -1.99
CA PHE A 479 14.81 12.05 -0.77
C PHE A 479 15.83 13.13 -1.07
N ASN A 480 15.86 14.18 -0.25
CA ASN A 480 16.97 15.13 -0.27
C ASN A 480 18.19 14.52 0.44
N VAL A 481 19.42 14.85 0.02
CA VAL A 481 20.67 14.27 0.58
C VAL A 481 20.87 14.46 2.09
N ASN A 482 20.13 15.37 2.72
CA ASN A 482 20.14 15.64 4.16
C ASN A 482 18.98 14.97 4.93
N GLU A 483 18.12 14.22 4.23
CA GLU A 483 17.00 13.48 4.83
C GLU A 483 17.38 12.03 5.13
N SER A 484 16.77 11.45 6.16
CA SER A 484 16.83 10.01 6.38
C SER A 484 16.07 9.27 5.28
N ALA A 485 16.61 8.15 4.81
CA ALA A 485 15.98 7.19 3.89
C ALA A 485 14.82 6.40 4.55
N ASP A 486 13.99 7.05 5.38
CA ASP A 486 12.87 6.40 6.04
C ASP A 486 11.75 6.13 5.04
N ILE A 487 11.70 4.89 4.59
CA ILE A 487 10.61 4.36 3.77
C ILE A 487 9.49 3.77 4.62
N THR A 488 9.57 3.72 5.95
CA THR A 488 8.63 2.93 6.78
C THR A 488 7.45 3.73 7.31
N SER A 489 7.63 5.03 7.58
CA SER A 489 6.57 5.89 8.11
C SER A 489 5.59 6.38 7.04
N ASP A 490 4.42 6.86 7.46
CA ASP A 490 3.45 7.47 6.55
C ASP A 490 3.97 8.73 5.85
N LYS A 491 4.95 9.43 6.44
CA LYS A 491 5.60 10.59 5.82
C LYS A 491 6.34 10.21 4.53
N SER A 492 6.76 8.95 4.40
CA SER A 492 7.41 8.45 3.17
C SER A 492 6.49 8.48 1.94
N ALA A 493 5.16 8.60 2.12
CA ALA A 493 4.22 8.79 1.01
C ALA A 493 4.58 10.01 0.15
N ALA A 494 5.01 11.11 0.78
CA ALA A 494 5.44 12.32 0.08
C ALA A 494 6.76 12.14 -0.69
N LYS A 495 7.48 11.04 -0.44
CA LYS A 495 8.74 10.68 -1.10
C LYS A 495 8.54 9.62 -2.18
N LEU A 496 7.40 8.93 -2.20
CA LEU A 496 7.06 7.94 -3.22
C LEU A 496 6.69 8.63 -4.53
N ILE A 497 7.61 8.59 -5.49
CA ILE A 497 7.43 9.27 -6.79
C ILE A 497 6.91 8.34 -7.89
N GLY A 498 7.01 7.02 -7.69
CA GLY A 498 6.48 6.07 -8.67
C GLY A 498 6.48 4.62 -8.21
N THR A 499 5.74 3.80 -8.95
CA THR A 499 5.78 2.35 -8.86
C THR A 499 5.97 1.75 -10.25
N VAL A 500 6.78 0.70 -10.37
CA VAL A 500 7.14 0.09 -11.65
C VAL A 500 6.82 -1.40 -11.61
N ARG A 501 5.89 -1.86 -12.46
CA ARG A 501 5.60 -3.29 -12.63
C ARG A 501 6.85 -4.01 -13.12
N LYS A 502 7.16 -5.18 -12.56
CA LYS A 502 8.30 -5.99 -13.00
C LYS A 502 8.11 -6.38 -14.48
N LYS A 503 9.15 -6.17 -15.28
CA LYS A 503 9.28 -6.69 -16.66
C LYS A 503 10.23 -7.88 -16.70
N ASP A 504 10.16 -8.68 -17.77
CA ASP A 504 10.95 -9.93 -17.92
C ASP A 504 12.48 -9.71 -18.02
N GLY A 505 12.92 -8.48 -18.28
CA GLY A 505 14.35 -8.11 -18.31
C GLY A 505 15.01 -8.11 -16.92
N VAL A 506 16.34 -8.25 -16.89
CA VAL A 506 17.11 -8.12 -15.64
C VAL A 506 17.03 -6.69 -15.11
N VAL A 507 17.30 -5.72 -15.99
CA VAL A 507 17.29 -4.30 -15.63
C VAL A 507 15.87 -3.77 -15.66
N GLN A 508 15.49 -3.10 -14.58
CA GLN A 508 14.25 -2.33 -14.43
C GLN A 508 14.60 -0.85 -14.41
N GLU A 509 13.64 0.00 -14.78
CA GLU A 509 13.90 1.43 -14.90
C GLU A 509 12.68 2.30 -14.55
N PHE A 510 12.98 3.49 -14.05
CA PHE A 510 12.04 4.57 -13.78
C PHE A 510 12.64 5.89 -14.25
N LEU A 511 11.81 6.76 -14.86
CA LEU A 511 12.23 8.09 -15.29
C LEU A 511 11.54 9.15 -14.43
N ASP A 512 12.32 9.80 -13.57
CA ASP A 512 11.88 11.00 -12.84
C ASP A 512 11.96 12.21 -13.77
N ARG A 513 10.80 12.68 -14.24
CA ARG A 513 10.67 13.82 -15.16
C ARG A 513 10.63 15.18 -14.44
N GLU A 514 10.56 15.22 -13.11
CA GLU A 514 10.43 16.47 -12.35
C GLU A 514 11.78 17.14 -12.10
N LEU A 515 12.86 16.36 -12.03
CA LEU A 515 14.19 16.87 -11.74
C LEU A 515 15.02 17.16 -13.00
N LYS A 516 15.83 18.22 -12.88
CA LYS A 516 16.83 18.63 -13.89
C LYS A 516 18.27 18.53 -13.40
N ASN A 517 18.49 18.20 -12.13
CA ASN A 517 19.78 17.87 -11.54
C ASN A 517 19.60 16.83 -10.42
N THR A 518 20.71 16.23 -9.98
CA THR A 518 20.73 15.14 -8.98
C THR A 518 21.47 15.50 -7.70
N ASP A 519 22.18 16.63 -7.67
CA ASP A 519 23.16 16.97 -6.62
C ASP A 519 22.54 17.10 -5.22
N SER A 520 21.23 17.38 -5.15
CA SER A 520 20.51 17.55 -3.88
C SER A 520 19.66 16.34 -3.48
N VAL A 521 19.64 15.26 -4.27
CA VAL A 521 18.75 14.11 -4.03
C VAL A 521 19.45 12.76 -4.10
N PHE A 522 18.81 11.79 -3.45
CA PHE A 522 19.06 10.37 -3.68
C PHE A 522 17.72 9.64 -3.79
N TYR A 523 17.78 8.46 -4.40
CA TYR A 523 16.64 7.58 -4.61
C TYR A 523 16.73 6.38 -3.69
N VAL A 524 15.58 5.82 -3.34
CA VAL A 524 15.49 4.51 -2.69
C VAL A 524 14.54 3.65 -3.49
N VAL A 525 15.00 2.46 -3.90
CA VAL A 525 14.18 1.49 -4.63
C VAL A 525 13.89 0.28 -3.75
N THR A 526 12.62 -0.07 -3.61
CA THR A 526 12.17 -1.29 -2.91
C THR A 526 11.48 -2.24 -3.86
N ALA A 527 11.54 -3.54 -3.59
CA ALA A 527 10.81 -4.58 -4.29
C ALA A 527 9.57 -4.99 -3.49
N LEU A 528 8.47 -5.27 -4.18
CA LEU A 528 7.18 -5.64 -3.59
C LEU A 528 6.63 -6.91 -4.25
N ASP A 529 6.10 -7.82 -3.43
CA ASP A 529 5.41 -9.02 -3.93
C ASP A 529 3.95 -8.70 -4.36
N ARG A 530 3.23 -9.72 -4.85
CA ARG A 530 1.81 -9.62 -5.24
C ARG A 530 0.87 -9.19 -4.10
N LEU A 531 1.29 -9.35 -2.84
CA LEU A 531 0.53 -8.97 -1.65
C LEU A 531 1.10 -7.69 -1.00
N HIS A 532 1.94 -6.97 -1.73
CA HIS A 532 2.53 -5.67 -1.41
C HIS A 532 3.52 -5.67 -0.24
N ASN A 533 4.00 -6.84 0.18
CA ASN A 533 5.08 -6.97 1.16
C ASN A 533 6.34 -6.36 0.56
N GLU A 534 6.98 -5.46 1.30
CA GLU A 534 8.02 -4.58 0.77
C GLU A 534 9.38 -4.88 1.37
N SER A 535 10.39 -4.97 0.51
CA SER A 535 11.78 -5.19 0.88
C SER A 535 12.39 -3.99 1.61
N THR A 536 13.61 -4.16 2.14
CA THR A 536 14.46 -3.00 2.43
C THR A 536 14.81 -2.24 1.14
N GLY A 537 15.29 -1.01 1.26
CA GLY A 537 15.58 -0.16 0.11
C GLY A 537 17.03 -0.20 -0.37
N LEU A 538 17.23 -0.15 -1.69
CA LEU A 538 18.50 0.16 -2.34
C LEU A 538 18.61 1.68 -2.52
N SER A 539 19.57 2.31 -1.85
CA SER A 539 19.83 3.75 -2.00
C SER A 539 20.76 4.04 -3.17
N LEU A 540 20.36 4.96 -4.06
CA LEU A 540 21.06 5.30 -5.29
C LEU A 540 21.17 6.82 -5.45
N ASN A 541 22.35 7.32 -5.82
CA ASN A 541 22.54 8.68 -6.33
C ASN A 541 23.52 8.64 -7.51
N THR A 542 23.95 9.81 -8.01
CA THR A 542 24.96 9.89 -9.08
C THR A 542 26.39 9.73 -8.59
N GLU A 543 26.64 9.82 -7.28
CA GLU A 543 27.98 9.69 -6.70
C GLU A 543 28.25 8.22 -6.36
N THR A 544 29.21 7.63 -7.07
CA THR A 544 29.70 6.28 -6.86
C THR A 544 31.22 6.29 -6.81
N SER A 545 31.80 5.37 -6.04
CA SER A 545 33.24 5.14 -6.05
C SER A 545 33.75 4.91 -7.47
N LYS A 546 34.95 5.41 -7.76
CA LYS A 546 35.64 5.20 -9.05
C LYS A 546 36.04 3.74 -9.25
N TYR A 547 36.18 2.98 -8.17
CA TYR A 547 36.83 1.66 -8.17
C TYR A 547 35.90 0.53 -7.72
N PHE A 548 34.88 0.83 -6.90
CA PHE A 548 34.04 -0.18 -6.27
C PHE A 548 32.54 0.10 -6.49
N PRO A 549 31.86 -0.69 -7.35
CA PRO A 549 30.46 -0.46 -7.69
C PRO A 549 29.48 -0.55 -6.51
N ASP A 550 29.86 -1.21 -5.41
CA ASP A 550 29.05 -1.35 -4.19
C ASP A 550 29.26 -0.22 -3.16
N VAL A 551 30.09 0.77 -3.48
CA VAL A 551 30.30 1.99 -2.68
C VAL A 551 29.59 3.15 -3.37
N GLY A 552 28.30 3.30 -3.08
CA GLY A 552 27.45 4.42 -3.51
C GLY A 552 26.98 5.29 -2.35
N TYR A 553 25.83 5.98 -2.52
CA TYR A 553 25.26 6.92 -1.53
C TYR A 553 25.32 6.48 -0.06
N LYS A 554 24.95 5.22 0.24
CA LYS A 554 24.95 4.68 1.62
C LYS A 554 26.31 4.79 2.31
N TYR A 555 27.39 4.79 1.54
CA TYR A 555 28.77 4.85 2.00
C TYR A 555 29.50 6.09 1.48
N LEU A 556 28.76 7.15 1.11
CA LEU A 556 29.35 8.41 0.63
C LEU A 556 30.33 9.00 1.67
N TRP A 557 30.00 8.88 2.96
CA TRP A 557 30.85 9.29 4.08
C TRP A 557 32.21 8.56 4.16
N ALA A 558 32.36 7.42 3.49
CA ALA A 558 33.59 6.62 3.45
C ALA A 558 34.23 6.59 2.05
N MET A 559 33.56 7.12 1.04
CA MET A 559 33.90 6.90 -0.37
C MET A 559 35.30 7.43 -0.70
N ASP A 560 35.60 8.67 -0.32
CA ASP A 560 36.92 9.28 -0.60
C ASP A 560 38.06 8.51 0.08
N ALA A 561 37.85 8.06 1.32
CA ALA A 561 38.83 7.26 2.05
C ALA A 561 39.04 5.89 1.39
N ILE A 562 37.96 5.23 0.93
CA ILE A 562 38.02 3.95 0.22
C ILE A 562 38.75 4.11 -1.12
N ASP A 563 38.39 5.11 -1.92
CA ASP A 563 39.02 5.35 -3.22
C ASP A 563 40.51 5.69 -3.04
N GLY A 564 40.83 6.55 -2.08
CA GLY A 564 42.22 6.89 -1.75
C GLY A 564 43.04 5.69 -1.27
N PHE A 565 42.45 4.78 -0.48
CA PHE A 565 43.14 3.56 -0.04
C PHE A 565 43.38 2.58 -1.20
N TYR A 566 42.48 2.53 -2.18
CA TYR A 566 42.68 1.73 -3.38
C TYR A 566 43.79 2.32 -4.25
N GLU A 567 43.79 3.63 -4.46
CA GLU A 567 44.84 4.36 -5.22
C GLU A 567 46.24 4.17 -4.60
N LYS A 568 46.32 4.14 -3.26
CA LYS A 568 47.56 3.86 -2.52
C LYS A 568 47.94 2.36 -2.49
N GLY A 569 47.10 1.47 -3.04
CA GLY A 569 47.34 0.03 -3.05
C GLY A 569 47.16 -0.67 -1.69
N ILE A 570 46.56 0.01 -0.70
CA ILE A 570 46.31 -0.51 0.65
C ILE A 570 45.18 -1.54 0.62
N ILE A 571 44.17 -1.33 -0.23
CA ILE A 571 43.03 -2.24 -0.44
C ILE A 571 42.87 -2.58 -1.93
N LYS A 572 42.22 -3.72 -2.24
CA LYS A 572 42.01 -4.20 -3.62
C LYS A 572 40.59 -4.69 -3.97
N GLY A 573 39.69 -4.77 -2.99
CA GLY A 573 38.35 -5.37 -3.16
C GLY A 573 38.36 -6.91 -3.16
N ASP A 574 37.19 -7.51 -3.39
CA ASP A 574 37.02 -8.97 -3.55
C ASP A 574 37.22 -9.42 -5.00
N HIS A 575 37.11 -10.73 -5.26
CA HIS A 575 37.27 -11.33 -6.58
C HIS A 575 36.24 -10.87 -7.63
N ARG A 576 35.17 -10.19 -7.22
CA ARG A 576 34.13 -9.59 -8.08
C ARG A 576 34.34 -8.09 -8.27
N GLY A 577 35.41 -7.52 -7.71
CA GLY A 577 35.67 -6.08 -7.74
C GLY A 577 34.83 -5.29 -6.73
N MET A 578 34.26 -5.92 -5.71
CA MET A 578 33.45 -5.25 -4.68
C MET A 578 34.27 -4.93 -3.43
N PHE A 579 34.04 -3.78 -2.80
CA PHE A 579 34.71 -3.43 -1.55
C PHE A 579 34.08 -4.10 -0.32
N ASN A 580 32.78 -4.37 -0.34
CA ASN A 580 31.92 -4.86 0.74
C ASN A 580 31.94 -3.95 2.00
N PRO A 581 31.62 -2.66 1.89
CA PRO A 581 31.82 -1.66 2.96
C PRO A 581 31.10 -1.99 4.28
N GLY A 582 29.94 -2.64 4.21
CA GLY A 582 29.14 -3.03 5.38
C GLY A 582 29.54 -4.36 6.03
N ALA A 583 30.44 -5.14 5.43
CA ALA A 583 30.86 -6.42 5.99
C ALA A 583 31.74 -6.21 7.23
N ASN A 584 31.59 -7.10 8.22
CA ASN A 584 32.50 -7.16 9.36
C ASN A 584 33.90 -7.54 8.87
N THR A 585 34.92 -6.91 9.43
CA THR A 585 36.30 -7.11 8.98
C THR A 585 36.99 -8.22 9.75
N LYS A 586 37.61 -9.15 9.02
CA LYS A 586 38.45 -10.19 9.61
C LYS A 586 39.72 -9.59 10.20
N ARG A 587 40.21 -10.18 11.29
CA ARG A 587 41.45 -9.73 11.96
C ARG A 587 42.65 -9.76 11.01
N GLY A 588 42.78 -10.78 10.16
CA GLY A 588 43.85 -10.84 9.15
C GLY A 588 43.79 -9.70 8.13
N ASP A 589 42.60 -9.40 7.61
CA ASP A 589 42.38 -8.29 6.66
C ASP A 589 42.72 -6.94 7.29
N PHE A 590 42.32 -6.75 8.55
CA PHE A 590 42.61 -5.53 9.28
C PHE A 590 44.11 -5.31 9.47
N ILE A 591 44.88 -6.36 9.80
CA ILE A 591 46.34 -6.23 9.95
C ILE A 591 47.02 -5.89 8.63
N ILE A 592 46.57 -6.49 7.51
CA ILE A 592 47.05 -6.08 6.17
C ILE A 592 46.83 -4.58 5.97
N MET A 593 45.64 -4.06 6.29
CA MET A 593 45.33 -2.64 6.12
C MET A 593 46.23 -1.76 6.99
N VAL A 594 46.47 -2.11 8.25
CA VAL A 594 47.33 -1.34 9.16
C VAL A 594 48.79 -1.33 8.69
N VAL A 595 49.35 -2.51 8.37
CA VAL A 595 50.74 -2.65 7.92
C VAL A 595 50.97 -1.89 6.63
N ASN A 596 50.07 -2.03 5.65
CA ASN A 596 50.20 -1.33 4.37
C ASN A 596 49.97 0.17 4.51
N ALA A 597 49.00 0.60 5.33
CA ALA A 597 48.70 2.03 5.51
C ALA A 597 49.86 2.79 6.15
N LEU A 598 50.51 2.20 7.16
CA LEU A 598 51.61 2.83 7.89
C LEU A 598 53.00 2.47 7.34
N GLY A 599 53.06 1.68 6.26
CA GLY A 599 54.33 1.27 5.64
C GLY A 599 55.25 0.48 6.58
N LEU A 600 54.67 -0.38 7.42
CA LEU A 600 55.42 -1.12 8.44
C LEU A 600 56.19 -2.27 7.83
N ASP A 601 57.43 -2.47 8.31
CA ASP A 601 58.31 -3.56 7.87
C ASP A 601 59.17 -4.06 9.03
N ALA A 602 59.44 -5.37 9.04
CA ALA A 602 60.28 -6.03 10.04
C ALA A 602 60.73 -7.42 9.54
N GLU A 603 61.96 -7.83 9.87
CA GLU A 603 62.40 -9.22 9.71
C GLU A 603 61.76 -10.10 10.78
N TYR A 604 61.21 -11.26 10.41
CA TYR A 604 60.52 -12.16 11.34
C TYR A 604 60.91 -13.63 11.11
N GLU A 605 60.93 -14.44 12.19
CA GLU A 605 61.30 -15.86 12.11
C GLU A 605 60.09 -16.81 12.04
N GLY A 606 58.89 -16.34 12.42
CA GLY A 606 57.70 -17.19 12.42
C GLY A 606 56.44 -16.51 12.95
N ASN A 607 55.29 -17.16 12.73
CA ASN A 607 53.98 -16.59 13.00
C ASN A 607 53.29 -17.22 14.23
N PHE A 608 52.01 -16.91 14.45
CA PHE A 608 51.14 -17.66 15.35
C PHE A 608 50.81 -19.04 14.76
N SER A 609 50.49 -20.00 15.62
CA SER A 609 50.31 -21.41 15.21
C SER A 609 49.11 -21.64 14.29
N ASP A 610 48.13 -20.74 14.30
CA ASP A 610 46.91 -20.78 13.48
C ASP A 610 47.02 -19.95 12.19
N VAL A 611 48.18 -19.36 11.90
CA VAL A 611 48.42 -18.54 10.71
C VAL A 611 49.27 -19.35 9.71
N LYS A 612 48.64 -19.82 8.62
CA LYS A 612 49.29 -20.70 7.63
C LYS A 612 50.22 -19.92 6.71
N LYS A 613 51.38 -20.50 6.36
CA LYS A 613 52.41 -19.86 5.50
C LYS A 613 51.93 -19.41 4.12
N ASP A 614 50.91 -20.07 3.58
CA ASP A 614 50.33 -19.78 2.26
C ASP A 614 49.15 -18.79 2.32
N SER A 615 48.78 -18.31 3.52
CA SER A 615 47.71 -17.33 3.67
C SER A 615 48.15 -15.94 3.23
N TYR A 616 47.26 -15.20 2.57
CA TYR A 616 47.53 -13.87 2.02
C TYR A 616 47.82 -12.80 3.10
N TYR A 617 47.50 -13.07 4.37
CA TYR A 617 47.79 -12.21 5.52
C TYR A 617 49.04 -12.63 6.30
N TYR A 618 49.75 -13.68 5.89
CA TYR A 618 50.85 -14.26 6.66
C TYR A 618 51.93 -13.21 6.99
N ASP A 619 52.44 -12.53 5.98
CA ASP A 619 53.54 -11.57 6.13
C ASP A 619 53.13 -10.39 7.01
N ALA A 620 51.95 -9.81 6.76
CA ALA A 620 51.45 -8.68 7.54
C ALA A 620 51.28 -9.02 9.03
N ILE A 621 50.75 -10.21 9.34
CA ILE A 621 50.63 -10.65 10.75
C ILE A 621 52.01 -10.91 11.35
N ALA A 622 52.96 -11.45 10.61
CA ALA A 622 54.31 -11.70 11.12
C ALA A 622 55.04 -10.38 11.45
N ILE A 623 54.94 -9.38 10.56
CA ILE A 623 55.47 -8.02 10.78
C ILE A 623 54.83 -7.39 12.01
N ALA A 624 53.49 -7.38 12.10
CA ALA A 624 52.80 -6.78 13.23
C ALA A 624 53.11 -7.48 14.56
N LYS A 625 53.35 -8.81 14.54
CA LYS A 625 53.76 -9.57 15.72
C LYS A 625 55.17 -9.18 16.16
N GLU A 626 56.12 -9.12 15.23
CA GLU A 626 57.51 -8.78 15.53
C GLU A 626 57.65 -7.36 16.07
N LEU A 627 56.91 -6.42 15.48
CA LEU A 627 56.82 -5.04 15.94
C LEU A 627 56.07 -4.87 17.28
N GLY A 628 55.55 -5.95 17.86
CA GLY A 628 54.84 -5.92 19.14
C GLY A 628 53.45 -5.28 19.09
N ILE A 629 52.91 -5.04 17.90
CA ILE A 629 51.59 -4.43 17.67
C ILE A 629 50.48 -5.41 18.06
N ILE A 630 50.69 -6.71 17.86
CA ILE A 630 49.71 -7.77 18.19
C ILE A 630 50.31 -8.84 19.09
N LYS A 631 49.49 -9.36 20.02
CA LYS A 631 49.87 -10.43 20.97
C LYS A 631 49.09 -11.74 20.82
N GLY A 632 48.07 -11.76 19.96
CA GLY A 632 47.12 -12.88 19.85
C GLY A 632 45.98 -12.82 20.87
N ILE A 633 44.98 -13.68 20.72
CA ILE A 633 43.81 -13.75 21.64
C ILE A 633 44.07 -14.68 22.84
N ARG A 634 45.08 -15.54 22.72
CA ARG A 634 45.66 -16.39 23.76
C ARG A 634 47.04 -16.85 23.28
N GLU A 635 47.79 -17.51 24.15
CA GLU A 635 49.15 -17.97 23.84
C GLU A 635 49.20 -18.76 22.51
N GLY A 636 49.98 -18.24 21.56
CA GLY A 636 50.21 -18.86 20.25
C GLY A 636 49.07 -18.81 19.24
N ILE A 637 47.95 -18.13 19.51
CA ILE A 637 46.74 -18.11 18.65
C ILE A 637 46.29 -16.67 18.36
N PHE A 638 46.12 -16.32 17.08
CA PHE A 638 45.70 -14.98 16.64
C PHE A 638 44.23 -14.88 16.19
N ASN A 639 43.69 -15.96 15.63
CA ASN A 639 42.39 -16.10 14.98
C ASN A 639 42.20 -15.14 13.78
N PRO A 640 42.97 -15.29 12.69
CA PRO A 640 42.94 -14.35 11.56
C PRO A 640 41.58 -14.29 10.84
N ASP A 641 40.81 -15.39 10.85
CA ASP A 641 39.49 -15.46 10.22
C ASP A 641 38.33 -14.95 11.09
N GLY A 642 38.59 -14.68 12.37
CA GLY A 642 37.61 -14.05 13.27
C GLY A 642 37.39 -12.57 12.94
N ASN A 643 36.19 -12.06 13.19
CA ASN A 643 35.91 -10.63 13.06
C ASN A 643 36.54 -9.84 14.21
N ILE A 644 36.97 -8.61 13.94
CA ILE A 644 37.57 -7.72 14.95
C ILE A 644 36.51 -6.82 15.61
N THR A 645 36.58 -6.69 16.93
CA THR A 645 35.78 -5.72 17.71
C THR A 645 36.34 -4.31 17.58
N ARG A 646 35.51 -3.30 17.84
CA ARG A 646 35.95 -1.90 17.81
C ARG A 646 37.03 -1.60 18.83
N GLU A 647 36.96 -2.15 20.04
CA GLU A 647 38.00 -1.92 21.07
C GLU A 647 39.34 -2.57 20.71
N ASP A 648 39.34 -3.79 20.12
CA ASP A 648 40.57 -4.46 19.68
C ASP A 648 41.24 -3.70 18.54
N MET A 649 40.44 -3.22 17.58
CA MET A 649 40.91 -2.37 16.50
C MET A 649 41.62 -1.12 17.07
N MET A 650 41.01 -0.45 18.05
CA MET A 650 41.59 0.73 18.68
C MET A 650 42.92 0.43 19.37
N VAL A 651 43.00 -0.67 20.14
CA VAL A 651 44.25 -1.10 20.78
C VAL A 651 45.37 -1.32 19.77
N ILE A 652 45.07 -2.03 18.68
CA ILE A 652 46.04 -2.34 17.63
C ILE A 652 46.50 -1.06 16.92
N VAL A 653 45.57 -0.16 16.58
CA VAL A 653 45.88 1.12 15.96
C VAL A 653 46.77 1.97 16.86
N THR A 654 46.43 2.11 18.14
CA THR A 654 47.25 2.89 19.09
C THR A 654 48.67 2.33 19.16
N LYS A 655 48.84 1.00 19.21
CA LYS A 655 50.18 0.39 19.22
C LYS A 655 50.92 0.53 17.90
N ALA A 656 50.23 0.45 16.78
CA ALA A 656 50.86 0.69 15.48
C ALA A 656 51.37 2.13 15.36
N LEU A 657 50.59 3.11 15.82
CA LEU A 657 51.00 4.53 15.87
C LEU A 657 52.25 4.74 16.74
N GLU A 658 52.27 4.16 17.94
CA GLU A 658 53.43 4.23 18.84
C GLU A 658 54.70 3.67 18.17
N VAL A 659 54.59 2.52 17.48
CA VAL A 659 55.72 1.91 16.77
C VAL A 659 56.17 2.74 15.57
N SER A 660 55.25 3.41 14.88
CA SER A 660 55.54 4.34 13.80
C SER A 660 56.12 5.68 14.27
N GLY A 661 56.36 5.85 15.57
CA GLY A 661 56.92 7.09 16.15
C GLY A 661 55.91 8.23 16.25
N ILE A 662 54.61 7.92 16.16
CA ILE A 662 53.51 8.88 16.26
C ILE A 662 52.97 8.82 17.69
N GLU A 663 53.42 9.75 18.53
CA GLU A 663 52.94 9.87 19.91
C GLU A 663 51.69 10.74 19.98
N LEU A 664 50.58 10.15 20.39
CA LEU A 664 49.36 10.88 20.74
C LEU A 664 49.40 11.31 22.21
N GLU A 665 48.76 12.43 22.53
CA GLU A 665 48.66 12.89 23.92
C GLU A 665 48.00 11.82 24.80
N LYS A 666 48.55 11.66 26.01
CA LYS A 666 47.97 10.75 26.99
C LYS A 666 46.56 11.23 27.37
N PRO A 667 45.54 10.37 27.26
CA PRO A 667 44.17 10.79 27.51
C PRO A 667 43.89 10.90 29.00
N ASP A 668 42.90 11.72 29.35
CA ASP A 668 42.21 11.60 30.63
C ASP A 668 41.20 10.44 30.53
N LEU A 669 41.36 9.41 31.37
CA LEU A 669 40.43 8.26 31.36
C LEU A 669 39.02 8.65 31.79
N ASP A 670 38.84 9.75 32.52
CA ASP A 670 37.52 10.25 32.91
C ASP A 670 36.74 10.77 31.69
N SER A 671 37.42 11.09 30.57
CA SER A 671 36.75 11.43 29.30
C SER A 671 35.86 10.30 28.77
N LEU A 672 36.13 9.05 29.16
CA LEU A 672 35.29 7.92 28.78
C LEU A 672 33.89 7.99 29.41
N LEU A 673 33.72 8.72 30.52
CA LEU A 673 32.44 8.85 31.23
C LEU A 673 31.37 9.59 30.40
N GLU A 674 31.77 10.28 29.33
CA GLU A 674 30.85 10.91 28.37
C GLU A 674 30.07 9.88 27.54
N TYR A 675 30.53 8.64 27.48
CA TYR A 675 29.91 7.56 26.72
C TYR A 675 29.03 6.67 27.61
N ASN A 676 27.80 6.42 27.17
CA ASN A 676 26.83 5.61 27.90
C ASN A 676 27.28 4.15 28.10
N ASP A 677 28.17 3.66 27.23
CA ASP A 677 28.70 2.30 27.20
C ASP A 677 30.15 2.19 27.71
N ALA A 678 30.64 3.20 28.44
CA ALA A 678 32.00 3.20 29.00
C ALA A 678 32.30 1.97 29.89
N HIS A 679 31.27 1.43 30.53
CA HIS A 679 31.37 0.25 31.39
C HIS A 679 31.59 -1.05 30.60
N ASP A 680 31.27 -1.08 29.31
CA ASP A 680 31.48 -2.24 28.43
C ASP A 680 32.92 -2.31 27.88
N ILE A 681 33.71 -1.23 28.04
CA ILE A 681 35.11 -1.17 27.59
C ILE A 681 35.98 -2.08 28.46
N SER A 682 36.68 -3.01 27.83
CA SER A 682 37.60 -3.89 28.57
C SER A 682 38.78 -3.12 29.13
N GLY A 683 39.26 -3.55 30.31
CA GLY A 683 40.34 -2.86 31.03
C GLY A 683 41.60 -2.64 30.20
N TYR A 684 41.95 -3.61 29.34
CA TYR A 684 43.11 -3.51 28.44
C TYR A 684 42.94 -2.48 27.31
N ALA A 685 41.69 -2.11 26.99
CA ALA A 685 41.37 -1.22 25.87
C ALA A 685 41.08 0.21 26.32
N LYS A 686 40.85 0.47 27.61
CA LYS A 686 40.47 1.80 28.11
C LYS A 686 41.41 2.91 27.67
N GLU A 687 42.71 2.70 27.79
CA GLU A 687 43.71 3.70 27.38
C GLU A 687 43.62 3.97 25.88
N ALA A 688 43.64 2.93 25.04
CA ALA A 688 43.56 3.08 23.58
C ALA A 688 42.26 3.75 23.10
N VAL A 689 41.12 3.35 23.68
CA VAL A 689 39.82 3.96 23.38
C VAL A 689 39.86 5.44 23.74
N ALA A 690 40.29 5.79 24.95
CA ALA A 690 40.37 7.17 25.40
C ALA A 690 41.31 7.98 24.50
N THR A 691 42.51 7.48 24.19
CA THR A 691 43.50 8.15 23.33
C THR A 691 42.91 8.50 21.96
N LEU A 692 42.33 7.51 21.27
CA LEU A 692 41.82 7.73 19.91
C LEU A 692 40.55 8.58 19.88
N THR A 693 39.71 8.51 20.92
CA THR A 693 38.52 9.38 21.01
C THR A 693 38.89 10.82 21.36
N SER A 694 39.83 11.05 22.29
CA SER A 694 40.28 12.39 22.67
C SER A 694 41.05 13.07 21.53
N ALA A 695 41.81 12.31 20.74
CA ALA A 695 42.47 12.81 19.54
C ALA A 695 41.49 13.08 18.37
N GLY A 696 40.21 12.71 18.50
CA GLY A 696 39.21 12.88 17.44
C GLY A 696 39.36 11.91 16.25
N LEU A 697 40.28 10.95 16.33
CA LEU A 697 40.56 9.95 15.30
C LEU A 697 39.49 8.86 15.25
N VAL A 698 38.79 8.64 16.37
CA VAL A 698 37.62 7.78 16.46
C VAL A 698 36.47 8.58 17.06
N LYS A 699 35.30 8.54 16.41
CA LYS A 699 34.07 9.14 16.94
C LYS A 699 33.08 8.06 17.36
N GLY A 700 32.44 8.28 18.51
CA GLY A 700 31.26 7.52 18.92
C GLY A 700 30.01 7.90 18.12
N PHE A 701 28.95 7.12 18.25
CA PHE A 701 27.63 7.42 17.67
C PHE A 701 26.53 6.92 18.60
N GLY A 702 25.36 7.57 18.56
CA GLY A 702 24.25 7.21 19.47
C GLY A 702 24.59 7.34 20.97
N GLY A 703 25.57 8.18 21.31
CA GLY A 703 26.03 8.38 22.69
C GLY A 703 26.98 7.31 23.24
N GLY A 704 27.54 6.43 22.40
CA GLY A 704 28.50 5.40 22.81
C GLY A 704 29.64 5.15 21.80
N VAL A 705 30.67 4.42 22.23
CA VAL A 705 31.82 4.02 21.37
C VAL A 705 31.66 2.62 20.77
N HIS A 706 30.70 1.85 21.29
CA HIS A 706 30.28 0.50 20.93
C HIS A 706 31.45 -0.52 20.94
N PRO A 707 32.14 -0.70 22.09
CA PRO A 707 33.45 -1.36 22.14
C PRO A 707 33.38 -2.83 21.69
N LYS A 708 32.26 -3.52 21.94
CA LYS A 708 32.03 -4.93 21.59
C LYS A 708 31.47 -5.16 20.19
N ARG A 709 31.03 -4.11 19.49
CA ARG A 709 30.50 -4.24 18.12
C ARG A 709 31.66 -4.61 17.18
N MET A 710 31.38 -5.45 16.19
CA MET A 710 32.33 -5.74 15.13
C MET A 710 32.55 -4.48 14.27
N ALA A 711 33.80 -4.22 13.90
CA ALA A 711 34.15 -3.10 13.04
C ALA A 711 33.90 -3.46 11.56
N THR A 712 33.24 -2.57 10.83
CA THR A 712 33.00 -2.76 9.39
C THR A 712 34.20 -2.32 8.56
N ARG A 713 34.27 -2.79 7.30
CA ARG A 713 35.36 -2.43 6.38
C ARG A 713 35.41 -0.93 6.11
N ALA A 714 34.25 -0.29 5.93
CA ALA A 714 34.18 1.17 5.73
C ALA A 714 34.65 1.95 6.96
N GLU A 715 34.29 1.52 8.17
CA GLU A 715 34.71 2.19 9.41
C GLU A 715 36.24 2.15 9.59
N ILE A 716 36.85 0.99 9.36
CA ILE A 716 38.31 0.83 9.48
C ILE A 716 39.04 1.75 8.51
N VAL A 717 38.62 1.78 7.25
CA VAL A 717 39.28 2.61 6.23
C VAL A 717 39.16 4.10 6.56
N VAL A 718 38.00 4.56 7.04
CA VAL A 718 37.85 5.97 7.46
C VAL A 718 38.73 6.33 8.64
N ILE A 719 38.81 5.46 9.66
CA ILE A 719 39.67 5.69 10.83
C ILE A 719 41.15 5.74 10.40
N LEU A 720 41.60 4.78 9.59
CA LEU A 720 42.98 4.78 9.09
C LEU A 720 43.25 5.97 8.18
N ASN A 721 42.30 6.41 7.35
CA ASN A 721 42.47 7.60 6.52
C ASN A 721 42.62 8.86 7.35
N LEU A 722 41.77 9.05 8.36
CA LEU A 722 41.88 10.17 9.31
C LEU A 722 43.25 10.19 9.99
N ILE A 723 43.77 9.03 10.36
CA ILE A 723 45.12 8.90 10.92
C ILE A 723 46.17 9.38 9.91
N LEU A 724 46.13 8.88 8.67
CA LEU A 724 47.08 9.26 7.62
C LEU A 724 47.00 10.74 7.20
N GLU A 725 45.87 11.41 7.46
CA GLU A 725 45.71 12.85 7.21
C GLU A 725 46.18 13.72 8.39
N THR A 726 46.26 13.14 9.58
CA THR A 726 46.62 13.85 10.83
C THR A 726 48.13 13.82 11.09
N ILE A 727 48.86 12.89 10.44
CA ILE A 727 50.32 12.69 10.55
C ILE A 727 51.01 13.21 9.30
#